data_AF-A0A2Z6RKA6-F1
#
_entry.id   AF-A0A2Z6RKA6-F1
#
_cell.length_a   1.000
_cell.length_b   1.000
_cell.length_c   1.000
_cell.angle_alpha   90.00
_cell.angle_beta   90.00
_cell.angle_gamma   90.00
#
_symmetry.space_group_name_H-M   'P 1'
#
loop_
_entity.id
_entity.type
_entity.pdbx_description
1 polymer ?
#
loop_
_entity_poly.entity_id
_entity_poly.type
_entity_poly.pdbx_seq_one_letter_code
_entity_poly.pdbx_strand_id
1 'polypeptide(L)'
;MTKPQILADKYKKILIILNNITKNEGNPTLIGYPVLIGSRAAKWHSPSFREPNDWDLVATPSQATLFINKVKESSATFNDIKLIYYPGVGLKLVGKCIEQFTDEKPVSFDIELASDKVDLKDMRDMRSNLNLNKKESDEDDNNSDDYKMRVDDDSDSNNDGTSYDNVQDDDEINKIEFRRPYFDKPKTSSLMILELCHNIEDKTMFPLLSNYLCIVAPLKILEALKTSHIYWPADFHKNIADLHLLRILLDCNKLNKVSIQPLCSPQRDEPIELMLKTRIIETEIIRGEPGAHINLNMSNEDFLDNEDNLFVQRHIPHDDLHELVKYGDHPIYQSLKEDQSKAWIKKSLFEKLDHQSKLNCVKEEAMVIALERFLIPMISKNQEKSYKLALARICTTLTKGWFRKFAIDNYPQITNLDKDLLSIAHNVIKKFPIKQKRPVVIVLDPETQAIFESVRPHTVKISSFDDLDDFPQYSEGDFTRTGIKITSPVNDDISVTAIVTTLCISNLDDCNPSAYWSASVVILPSKDLEILSDNDESKDGNSVFEGYTFTDPLKIHPYYSPYEERFSNLTSKHVFVLGINASTSGGSWGVGNDIWNSVLIKANSADYVASILGIPDLTGDLLFKYVMDCLRPTLMNNGETPLKNWTNKLKAKGDIPIEPKQHLWYHAWNYKLNEKSNH
;
A
#
# COMPACT_ATOMS: atom_id res chain seq x y z
N MET A 1 6.97 8.75 12.05
CA MET A 1 6.95 9.71 10.94
C MET A 1 6.05 10.89 11.31
N THR A 2 6.53 12.11 11.12
CA THR A 2 5.69 13.31 11.19
C THR A 2 4.87 13.43 9.91
N LYS A 3 3.54 13.47 10.02
CA LYS A 3 2.64 13.54 8.86
C LYS A 3 2.75 14.92 8.17
N PRO A 4 2.65 14.99 6.83
CA PRO A 4 2.53 16.27 6.12
C PRO A 4 1.30 17.05 6.61
N GLN A 5 1.42 18.38 6.69
CA GLN A 5 0.36 19.27 7.15
C GLN A 5 -0.07 20.19 6.00
N ILE A 6 -1.37 20.23 5.68
CA ILE A 6 -1.92 21.23 4.76
C ILE A 6 -2.05 22.54 5.54
N LEU A 7 -1.31 23.57 5.12
CA LEU A 7 -1.35 24.89 5.76
C LEU A 7 -2.49 25.76 5.21
N ALA A 8 -2.78 25.63 3.92
CA ALA A 8 -3.88 26.32 3.25
C ALA A 8 -4.26 25.59 1.96
N ASP A 9 -5.53 25.68 1.57
CA ASP A 9 -6.15 25.02 0.41
C ASP A 9 -6.89 26.01 -0.52
N LYS A 10 -6.75 27.32 -0.26
CA LYS A 10 -7.28 28.41 -1.09
C LYS A 10 -6.16 29.37 -1.43
N TYR A 11 -6.08 29.77 -2.71
CA TYR A 11 -4.99 30.64 -3.18
C TYR A 11 -4.86 31.95 -2.40
N LYS A 12 -5.97 32.54 -1.91
CA LYS A 12 -5.95 33.76 -1.08
C LYS A 12 -5.19 33.53 0.23
N LYS A 13 -5.51 32.44 0.94
CA LYS A 13 -4.85 32.03 2.18
C LYS A 13 -3.38 31.69 1.96
N ILE A 14 -3.08 30.98 0.86
CA ILE A 14 -1.71 30.65 0.44
C ILE A 14 -0.89 31.93 0.21
N LEU A 15 -1.45 32.92 -0.50
CA LEU A 15 -0.80 34.21 -0.73
C LEU A 15 -0.46 34.95 0.57
N ILE A 16 -1.33 34.89 1.59
CA ILE A 16 -1.04 35.50 2.90
C ILE A 16 0.22 34.87 3.51
N ILE A 17 0.30 33.53 3.53
CA ILE A 17 1.45 32.80 4.07
C ILE A 17 2.72 33.14 3.28
N LEU A 18 2.69 33.04 1.95
CA LEU A 18 3.85 33.30 1.09
C LEU A 18 4.33 34.76 1.21
N ASN A 19 3.41 35.72 1.29
CA ASN A 19 3.75 37.13 1.48
C ASN A 19 4.39 37.38 2.85
N ASN A 20 3.92 36.71 3.92
CA ASN A 20 4.53 36.81 5.24
C ASN A 20 5.96 36.22 5.25
N ILE A 21 6.19 35.11 4.55
CA ILE A 21 7.55 34.57 4.34
C ILE A 21 8.41 35.59 3.59
N THR A 22 7.90 36.15 2.49
CA THR A 22 8.65 37.07 1.62
C THR A 22 9.01 38.39 2.33
N LYS A 23 8.14 38.90 3.21
CA LYS A 23 8.45 40.08 4.06
C LYS A 23 9.72 39.87 4.89
N ASN A 24 9.98 38.63 5.31
CA ASN A 24 11.15 38.27 6.07
C ASN A 24 12.41 38.04 5.20
N GLU A 25 12.26 37.93 3.88
CA GLU A 25 13.36 37.72 2.92
C GLU A 25 14.00 39.02 2.41
N GLY A 26 13.26 40.10 2.22
CA GLY A 26 13.78 41.30 1.51
C GLY A 26 14.10 41.02 0.03
N ASN A 27 15.08 41.72 -0.58
CA ASN A 27 15.39 41.57 -2.02
C ASN A 27 15.97 40.18 -2.35
N PRO A 28 15.47 39.46 -3.39
CA PRO A 28 15.95 38.13 -3.72
C PRO A 28 17.43 38.17 -4.19
N THR A 29 18.27 37.40 -3.52
CA THR A 29 19.69 37.16 -3.84
C THR A 29 19.90 35.93 -4.73
N LEU A 30 18.84 35.13 -4.91
CA LEU A 30 18.80 33.91 -5.70
C LEU A 30 18.54 34.17 -7.19
N ILE A 31 18.56 33.09 -7.97
CA ILE A 31 18.25 33.04 -9.41
C ILE A 31 16.94 33.78 -9.76
N GLY A 32 16.93 34.48 -10.89
CA GLY A 32 15.82 35.36 -11.29
C GLY A 32 14.54 34.65 -11.74
N TYR A 33 14.58 33.34 -11.98
CA TYR A 33 13.46 32.54 -12.47
C TYR A 33 13.34 31.22 -11.71
N PRO A 34 12.13 30.64 -11.56
CA PRO A 34 11.97 29.29 -11.05
C PRO A 34 12.66 28.27 -11.97
N VAL A 35 13.02 27.12 -11.41
CA VAL A 35 13.70 26.04 -12.14
C VAL A 35 12.72 24.91 -12.43
N LEU A 36 12.50 24.63 -13.71
CA LEU A 36 11.77 23.47 -14.21
C LEU A 36 12.61 22.20 -14.03
N ILE A 37 12.04 21.23 -13.33
CA ILE A 37 12.63 19.92 -13.09
C ILE A 37 11.68 18.81 -13.59
N GLY A 38 11.99 17.55 -13.27
CA GLY A 38 11.11 16.42 -13.54
C GLY A 38 11.03 16.05 -15.03
N SER A 39 9.96 15.34 -15.38
CA SER A 39 9.82 14.74 -16.71
C SER A 39 9.60 15.76 -17.83
N ARG A 40 9.01 16.92 -17.52
CA ARG A 40 8.86 18.04 -18.47
C ARG A 40 10.21 18.67 -18.83
N ALA A 41 11.10 18.87 -17.85
CA ALA A 41 12.46 19.30 -18.13
C ALA A 41 13.23 18.28 -18.99
N ALA A 42 13.06 16.98 -18.70
CA ALA A 42 13.70 15.92 -19.49
C ALA A 42 13.21 15.88 -20.95
N LYS A 43 11.90 16.09 -21.16
CA LYS A 43 11.29 16.20 -22.50
C LYS A 43 11.82 17.39 -23.30
N TRP A 44 12.14 18.50 -22.65
CA TRP A 44 12.77 19.65 -23.29
C TRP A 44 14.15 19.28 -23.86
N HIS A 45 14.95 18.51 -23.11
CA HIS A 45 16.28 18.04 -23.57
C HIS A 45 16.20 16.93 -24.63
N SER A 46 15.15 16.10 -24.62
CA SER A 46 15.00 15.00 -25.56
C SER A 46 13.53 14.82 -25.99
N PRO A 47 13.19 15.07 -27.27
CA PRO A 47 11.84 14.84 -27.79
C PRO A 47 11.36 13.39 -27.66
N SER A 48 12.29 12.43 -27.57
CA SER A 48 12.00 11.00 -27.38
C SER A 48 11.56 10.66 -25.95
N PHE A 49 11.68 11.58 -25.00
CA PHE A 49 11.14 11.38 -23.65
C PHE A 49 9.61 11.23 -23.74
N ARG A 50 9.02 10.40 -22.88
CA ARG A 50 7.56 10.22 -22.83
C ARG A 50 6.83 11.53 -22.54
N GLU A 51 5.55 11.62 -22.91
CA GLU A 51 4.75 12.79 -22.59
C GLU A 51 4.59 12.96 -21.06
N PRO A 52 4.95 14.13 -20.51
CA PRO A 52 4.80 14.41 -19.09
C PRO A 52 3.40 14.90 -18.73
N ASN A 53 2.91 14.52 -17.55
CA ASN A 53 1.54 14.78 -17.09
C ASN A 53 1.44 16.00 -16.17
N ASP A 54 2.57 16.48 -15.68
CA ASP A 54 2.70 17.47 -14.63
C ASP A 54 3.85 18.45 -14.94
N TRP A 55 3.93 19.48 -14.11
CA TRP A 55 4.98 20.49 -14.10
C TRP A 55 5.61 20.54 -12.71
N ASP A 56 6.82 20.00 -12.59
CA ASP A 56 7.61 20.05 -11.37
C ASP A 56 8.55 21.27 -11.40
N LEU A 57 8.49 22.12 -10.39
CA LEU A 57 9.25 23.35 -10.29
C LEU A 57 9.95 23.46 -8.93
N VAL A 58 11.09 24.15 -8.90
CA VAL A 58 11.69 24.68 -7.69
C VAL A 58 11.65 26.20 -7.78
N ALA A 59 11.12 26.87 -6.76
CA ALA A 59 10.93 28.32 -6.79
C ALA A 59 11.14 28.94 -5.41
N THR A 60 11.41 30.24 -5.37
CA THR A 60 11.34 31.01 -4.13
C THR A 60 9.88 31.29 -3.75
N PRO A 61 9.58 31.61 -2.47
CA PRO A 61 8.26 32.07 -2.05
C PRO A 61 7.74 33.24 -2.90
N SER A 62 8.61 34.20 -3.24
CA SER A 62 8.27 35.33 -4.11
C SER A 62 7.93 34.91 -5.56
N GLN A 63 8.66 33.96 -6.13
CA GLN A 63 8.38 33.41 -7.46
C GLN A 63 7.07 32.61 -7.49
N ALA A 64 6.75 31.89 -6.40
CA ALA A 64 5.48 31.20 -6.23
C ALA A 64 4.30 32.18 -6.07
N THR A 65 4.48 33.27 -5.33
CA THR A 65 3.50 34.37 -5.28
C THR A 65 3.24 34.96 -6.68
N LEU A 66 4.31 35.21 -7.44
CA LEU A 66 4.21 35.70 -8.82
C LEU A 66 3.45 34.70 -9.71
N PHE A 67 3.73 33.41 -9.58
CA PHE A 67 3.00 32.35 -10.30
C PHE A 67 1.51 32.41 -10.02
N ILE A 68 1.11 32.46 -8.73
CA ILE A 68 -0.30 32.53 -8.34
C ILE A 68 -0.98 33.78 -8.91
N ASN A 69 -0.31 34.93 -8.84
CA ASN A 69 -0.86 36.18 -9.40
C ASN A 69 -0.99 36.11 -10.93
N LYS A 70 -0.01 35.52 -11.63
CA LYS A 70 -0.08 35.35 -13.09
C LYS A 70 -1.21 34.44 -13.54
N VAL A 71 -1.48 33.36 -12.81
CA VAL A 71 -2.66 32.50 -13.08
C VAL A 71 -3.96 33.27 -12.87
N LYS A 72 -4.03 34.15 -11.86
CA LYS A 72 -5.22 34.99 -11.64
C LYS A 72 -5.41 36.08 -12.70
N GLU A 73 -4.32 36.56 -13.29
CA GLU A 73 -4.34 37.55 -14.37
C GLU A 73 -4.71 36.92 -15.72
N SER A 74 -4.53 35.60 -15.87
CA SER A 74 -4.87 34.88 -17.10
C SER A 74 -6.32 34.38 -17.11
N SER A 75 -6.73 33.78 -18.22
CA SER A 75 -8.01 33.06 -18.38
C SER A 75 -8.05 31.73 -17.59
N ALA A 76 -7.16 31.49 -16.62
CA ALA A 76 -7.08 30.20 -15.92
C ALA A 76 -7.60 30.25 -14.48
N THR A 77 -8.11 29.11 -14.00
CA THR A 77 -8.52 28.91 -12.60
C THR A 77 -7.74 27.80 -11.94
N PHE A 78 -7.56 27.93 -10.63
CA PHE A 78 -7.02 26.85 -9.81
C PHE A 78 -8.09 25.81 -9.48
N ASN A 79 -7.71 24.54 -9.56
CA ASN A 79 -8.42 23.42 -8.98
C ASN A 79 -7.51 22.73 -7.96
N ASP A 80 -8.02 22.46 -6.75
CA ASP A 80 -7.33 21.78 -5.65
C ASP A 80 -5.94 22.35 -5.27
N ILE A 81 -5.76 23.68 -5.27
CA ILE A 81 -4.49 24.29 -4.88
C ILE A 81 -4.24 24.14 -3.37
N LYS A 82 -3.09 23.60 -2.97
CA LYS A 82 -2.72 23.37 -1.56
C LYS A 82 -1.28 23.76 -1.29
N LEU A 83 -1.04 24.44 -0.17
CA LEU A 83 0.29 24.64 0.40
C LEU A 83 0.51 23.61 1.51
N ILE A 84 1.48 22.73 1.31
CA ILE A 84 1.75 21.59 2.19
C ILE A 84 3.11 21.79 2.87
N TYR A 85 3.14 21.63 4.18
CA TYR A 85 4.35 21.58 4.99
C TYR A 85 4.77 20.14 5.27
N TYR A 86 6.02 19.83 4.96
CA TYR A 86 6.68 18.57 5.26
C TYR A 86 7.69 18.82 6.39
N PRO A 87 7.39 18.44 7.64
CA PRO A 87 8.29 18.67 8.77
C PRO A 87 9.68 18.11 8.52
N GLY A 88 10.71 18.96 8.66
CA GLY A 88 12.11 18.59 8.40
C GLY A 88 12.54 18.64 6.92
N VAL A 89 11.64 18.91 5.98
CA VAL A 89 11.96 19.02 4.54
C VAL A 89 11.64 20.40 3.96
N GLY A 90 10.43 20.93 4.17
CA GLY A 90 10.08 22.26 3.66
C GLY A 90 8.63 22.42 3.25
N LEU A 91 8.38 23.37 2.36
CA LEU A 91 7.06 23.67 1.82
C LEU A 91 6.95 23.24 0.35
N LYS A 92 5.77 22.74 -0.02
CA LYS A 92 5.42 22.42 -1.41
C LYS A 92 4.05 23.00 -1.73
N LEU A 93 3.95 23.71 -2.84
CA LEU A 93 2.69 24.18 -3.41
C LEU A 93 2.28 23.20 -4.51
N VAL A 94 1.10 22.62 -4.40
CA VAL A 94 0.59 21.64 -5.37
C VAL A 94 -0.78 22.07 -5.87
N GLY A 95 -1.15 21.73 -7.09
CA GLY A 95 -2.48 22.03 -7.62
C GLY A 95 -2.63 21.76 -9.10
N LYS A 96 -3.77 22.18 -9.65
CA LYS A 96 -4.07 22.12 -11.09
C LYS A 96 -4.52 23.49 -11.59
N CYS A 97 -4.12 23.83 -12.81
CA CYS A 97 -4.62 25.00 -13.54
C CYS A 97 -5.51 24.51 -14.69
N ILE A 98 -6.69 25.13 -14.86
CA ILE A 98 -7.63 24.86 -15.95
C ILE A 98 -7.88 26.18 -16.68
N GLU A 99 -7.81 26.19 -18.01
CA GLU A 99 -8.21 27.35 -18.79
C GLU A 99 -9.74 27.44 -18.88
N GLN A 100 -10.30 28.64 -18.63
CA GLN A 100 -11.75 28.86 -18.48
C GLN A 100 -12.55 28.69 -19.77
N PHE A 101 -11.92 28.80 -20.94
CA PHE A 101 -12.61 28.92 -22.23
C PHE A 101 -12.24 27.83 -23.25
N THR A 102 -11.55 26.78 -22.81
CA THR A 102 -11.13 25.67 -23.65
C THR A 102 -11.44 24.34 -22.95
N ASP A 103 -11.82 23.30 -23.71
CA ASP A 103 -11.93 21.92 -23.22
C ASP A 103 -10.53 21.30 -22.96
N GLU A 104 -9.51 22.13 -22.72
CA GLU A 104 -8.14 21.69 -22.55
C GLU A 104 -7.94 20.94 -21.22
N LYS A 105 -7.01 19.99 -21.26
CA LYS A 105 -6.70 19.16 -20.10
C LYS A 105 -6.10 20.02 -18.97
N PRO A 106 -6.52 19.81 -17.71
CA PRO A 106 -5.93 20.50 -16.56
C PRO A 106 -4.41 20.29 -16.52
N VAL A 107 -3.66 21.37 -16.32
CA VAL A 107 -2.21 21.33 -16.12
C VAL A 107 -1.93 21.15 -14.64
N SER A 108 -1.47 19.97 -14.24
CA SER A 108 -1.05 19.70 -12.86
C SER A 108 0.34 20.29 -12.61
N PHE A 109 0.56 20.87 -11.43
CA PHE A 109 1.85 21.45 -11.05
C PHE A 109 2.22 21.15 -9.60
N ASP A 110 3.52 21.06 -9.37
CA ASP A 110 4.17 20.80 -8.10
C ASP A 110 5.36 21.75 -7.95
N ILE A 111 5.29 22.71 -7.02
CA ILE A 111 6.34 23.71 -6.78
C ILE A 111 6.96 23.50 -5.41
N GLU A 112 8.21 23.08 -5.36
CA GLU A 112 9.01 23.02 -4.14
C GLU A 112 9.56 24.41 -3.81
N LEU A 113 9.31 24.87 -2.58
CA LEU A 113 9.73 26.20 -2.16
C LEU A 113 11.11 26.14 -1.50
N ALA A 114 11.98 27.07 -1.90
CA ALA A 114 13.31 27.21 -1.34
C ALA A 114 13.62 28.67 -0.98
N SER A 115 14.33 28.88 0.12
CA SER A 115 14.76 30.19 0.58
C SER A 115 16.18 30.10 1.15
N ASP A 116 17.00 31.09 0.83
CA ASP A 116 18.32 31.30 1.42
C ASP A 116 18.27 32.11 2.72
N LYS A 117 17.11 32.68 3.06
CA LYS A 117 16.92 33.61 4.18
C LYS A 117 15.91 33.16 5.21
N VAL A 118 15.13 32.14 4.91
CA VAL A 118 14.13 31.55 5.80
C VAL A 118 14.30 30.03 5.81
N ASP A 119 14.39 29.42 6.99
CA ASP A 119 14.45 27.97 7.13
C ASP A 119 13.03 27.38 7.06
N LEU A 120 12.62 27.01 5.84
CA LEU A 120 11.30 26.45 5.57
C LEU A 120 11.09 25.06 6.21
N LYS A 121 12.13 24.44 6.78
CA LYS A 121 12.04 23.16 7.52
C LYS A 121 11.63 23.33 8.98
N ASP A 122 11.72 24.55 9.52
CA ASP A 122 11.54 24.86 10.95
C ASP A 122 10.37 25.84 11.10
N MET A 123 9.17 25.28 10.95
CA MET A 123 7.92 26.00 11.19
C MET A 123 7.62 26.05 12.69
N ARG A 124 7.29 27.23 13.21
CA ARG A 124 6.69 27.43 14.53
C ARG A 124 5.20 27.72 14.35
N ASP A 125 4.37 26.85 14.92
CA ASP A 125 2.95 27.13 15.08
C ASP A 125 2.73 27.74 16.47
N MET A 126 2.44 29.03 16.55
CA MET A 126 2.18 29.71 17.83
C MET A 126 0.91 29.20 18.54
N ARG A 127 0.10 28.31 17.91
CA ARG A 127 -1.06 27.67 18.53
C ARG A 127 -0.69 26.77 19.72
N SER A 128 0.45 26.09 19.69
CA SER A 128 0.82 25.12 20.75
C SER A 128 1.23 25.76 22.08
N ASN A 129 1.68 27.02 22.07
CA ASN A 129 2.16 27.71 23.28
C ASN A 129 1.03 28.25 24.17
N LEU A 130 -0.17 28.45 23.63
CA LEU A 130 -1.34 28.89 24.41
C LEU A 130 -1.98 27.77 25.25
N ASN A 131 -1.87 26.51 24.83
CA ASN A 131 -2.38 25.36 25.59
C ASN A 131 -1.47 24.95 26.76
N LEU A 132 -0.20 25.37 26.77
CA LEU A 132 0.70 25.17 27.91
C LEU A 132 0.52 26.27 28.97
N ASN A 133 0.22 27.50 28.56
CA ASN A 133 0.01 28.63 29.48
C ASN A 133 -1.40 28.69 30.08
N LYS A 134 -2.29 27.73 29.76
CA LYS A 134 -3.62 27.59 30.38
C LYS A 134 -3.67 26.56 31.52
N LYS A 135 -2.53 25.95 31.89
CA LYS A 135 -2.42 25.01 33.02
C LYS A 135 -1.81 25.60 34.29
N GLU A 136 -1.55 26.91 34.33
CA GLU A 136 -1.06 27.60 35.52
C GLU A 136 -1.93 28.84 35.82
N SER A 137 -3.21 28.62 36.05
CA SER A 137 -4.02 29.46 36.94
C SER A 137 -5.37 28.79 37.16
N ASP A 138 -5.75 28.73 38.43
CA ASP A 138 -7.07 28.39 38.98
C ASP A 138 -7.18 26.96 39.53
N GLU A 139 -6.57 26.77 40.70
CA GLU A 139 -7.14 25.98 41.79
C GLU A 139 -8.48 26.62 42.19
N ASP A 140 -9.61 25.94 42.00
CA ASP A 140 -10.48 25.48 43.08
C ASP A 140 -11.86 25.02 42.57
N ASP A 141 -12.16 23.77 42.96
CA ASP A 141 -13.44 23.23 43.42
C ASP A 141 -14.63 22.86 42.49
N ASN A 142 -14.95 21.57 42.62
CA ASN A 142 -16.25 20.88 42.60
C ASN A 142 -16.78 20.21 41.32
N ASN A 143 -16.67 18.88 41.33
CA ASN A 143 -17.68 17.85 41.06
C ASN A 143 -18.80 18.17 40.05
N SER A 144 -18.84 17.41 38.95
CA SER A 144 -19.91 16.43 38.67
C SER A 144 -19.75 15.87 37.26
N ASP A 145 -19.91 14.56 37.16
CA ASP A 145 -20.16 13.79 35.95
C ASP A 145 -21.31 14.38 35.11
N ASP A 146 -21.19 14.40 33.78
CA ASP A 146 -22.23 13.86 32.89
C ASP A 146 -21.68 13.63 31.46
N TYR A 147 -21.87 12.40 30.98
CA TYR A 147 -21.68 11.98 29.59
C TYR A 147 -22.94 12.36 28.80
N LYS A 148 -22.86 13.22 27.78
CA LYS A 148 -23.89 13.32 26.72
C LYS A 148 -23.25 13.59 25.36
N MET A 149 -23.23 12.58 24.49
CA MET A 149 -24.22 12.29 23.44
C MET A 149 -24.09 13.25 22.25
N ARG A 150 -23.51 12.71 21.16
CA ARG A 150 -23.59 13.25 19.81
C ARG A 150 -25.01 12.98 19.29
N VAL A 151 -25.68 14.03 18.86
CA VAL A 151 -26.91 13.92 18.05
C VAL A 151 -26.58 14.61 16.73
N ASP A 152 -26.59 13.80 15.68
CA ASP A 152 -26.68 14.25 14.29
C ASP A 152 -28.08 14.83 14.08
N ASP A 153 -28.19 15.98 13.43
CA ASP A 153 -29.44 16.41 12.81
C ASP A 153 -29.13 17.18 11.52
N ASP A 154 -29.43 16.52 10.40
CA ASP A 154 -29.54 17.10 9.07
C ASP A 154 -30.81 17.97 9.01
N SER A 155 -30.69 19.22 8.56
CA SER A 155 -31.77 19.85 7.81
C SER A 155 -31.27 20.93 6.86
N ASP A 156 -31.53 20.69 5.58
CA ASP A 156 -31.45 21.65 4.49
C ASP A 156 -32.38 22.85 4.71
N SER A 157 -31.87 24.06 4.48
CA SER A 157 -32.69 25.22 4.12
C SER A 157 -31.82 26.33 3.52
N ASN A 158 -31.96 26.51 2.20
CA ASN A 158 -31.50 27.70 1.48
C ASN A 158 -32.10 28.98 2.09
N ASN A 159 -31.26 29.96 2.42
CA ASN A 159 -31.63 31.36 2.23
C ASN A 159 -30.40 32.28 2.06
N ASP A 160 -30.56 33.18 1.11
CA ASP A 160 -29.62 34.21 0.66
C ASP A 160 -29.39 35.30 1.73
N GLY A 161 -28.23 35.96 1.68
CA GLY A 161 -28.03 37.24 2.37
C GLY A 161 -26.83 37.36 3.32
N THR A 162 -25.79 38.01 2.80
CA THR A 162 -24.89 38.95 3.52
C THR A 162 -23.82 38.40 4.48
N SER A 163 -22.59 38.29 3.95
CA SER A 163 -21.35 38.89 4.49
C SER A 163 -21.24 39.00 6.01
N TYR A 164 -20.52 38.10 6.69
CA TYR A 164 -19.59 38.39 7.81
C TYR A 164 -18.74 37.16 8.21
N ASP A 165 -18.03 36.48 7.29
CA ASP A 165 -17.15 35.33 7.66
C ASP A 165 -15.76 35.40 6.99
N ASN A 166 -14.95 36.42 7.28
CA ASN A 166 -13.55 36.44 6.81
C ASN A 166 -12.50 36.89 7.85
N VAL A 167 -12.89 37.31 9.07
CA VAL A 167 -11.91 37.91 10.01
C VAL A 167 -11.25 36.86 10.91
N GLN A 168 -11.96 35.78 11.26
CA GLN A 168 -11.47 34.84 12.28
C GLN A 168 -10.41 33.85 11.76
N ASP A 169 -10.48 33.47 10.47
CA ASP A 169 -9.54 32.55 9.83
C ASP A 169 -8.21 33.22 9.43
N ASP A 170 -8.25 34.51 9.06
CA ASP A 170 -7.05 35.25 8.64
C ASP A 170 -6.11 35.51 9.84
N ASP A 171 -6.66 35.67 11.04
CA ASP A 171 -5.91 35.81 12.29
C ASP A 171 -5.17 34.52 12.70
N GLU A 172 -5.67 33.34 12.30
CA GLU A 172 -4.98 32.07 12.54
C GLU A 172 -3.79 31.84 11.60
N ILE A 173 -3.94 32.22 10.33
CA ILE A 173 -2.90 32.08 9.30
C ILE A 173 -1.71 33.01 9.57
N ASN A 174 -1.97 34.19 10.13
CA ASN A 174 -0.94 35.15 10.52
C ASN A 174 -0.01 34.65 11.65
N LYS A 175 -0.33 33.52 12.30
CA LYS A 175 0.46 32.93 13.40
C LYS A 175 1.48 31.88 12.93
N ILE A 176 1.56 31.60 11.63
CA ILE A 176 2.55 30.69 11.06
C ILE A 176 3.85 31.45 10.80
N GLU A 177 4.90 31.10 11.53
CA GLU A 177 6.23 31.70 11.38
C GLU A 177 7.29 30.65 11.06
N PHE A 178 8.30 31.05 10.28
CA PHE A 178 9.47 30.23 9.97
C PHE A 178 10.72 30.90 10.52
N ARG A 179 11.63 30.11 11.09
CA ARG A 179 12.86 30.67 11.66
C ARG A 179 13.79 31.20 10.58
N ARG A 180 14.63 32.17 10.95
CA ARG A 180 15.79 32.53 10.13
C ARG A 180 16.81 31.39 10.14
N PRO A 181 17.50 31.12 9.02
CA PRO A 181 18.53 30.10 8.94
C PRO A 181 19.66 30.48 9.89
N TYR A 182 20.07 29.51 10.71
CA TYR A 182 21.33 29.60 11.44
C TYR A 182 22.46 29.24 10.47
N PHE A 183 23.60 29.93 10.56
CA PHE A 183 24.75 29.73 9.65
C PHE A 183 25.26 28.28 9.60
N ASP A 184 24.92 27.44 10.59
CA ASP A 184 25.40 26.06 10.72
C ASP A 184 24.38 24.99 10.26
N LYS A 185 23.18 25.35 9.78
CA LYS A 185 22.20 24.35 9.32
C LYS A 185 22.46 23.90 7.87
N PRO A 186 22.33 22.59 7.56
CA PRO A 186 22.45 22.10 6.18
C PRO A 186 21.38 22.72 5.27
N LYS A 187 21.81 23.17 4.07
CA LYS A 187 20.90 23.66 3.02
C LYS A 187 19.94 22.56 2.57
N THR A 188 18.74 22.93 2.13
CA THR A 188 17.80 22.00 1.48
C THR A 188 18.27 21.66 0.07
N SER A 189 17.87 20.50 -0.44
CA SER A 189 18.18 20.13 -1.83
C SER A 189 17.58 21.11 -2.83
N SER A 190 16.37 21.61 -2.57
CA SER A 190 15.69 22.62 -3.39
C SER A 190 16.49 23.92 -3.47
N LEU A 191 17.09 24.38 -2.36
CA LEU A 191 17.99 25.55 -2.37
C LEU A 191 19.26 25.27 -3.19
N MET A 192 19.85 24.09 -3.03
CA MET A 192 21.02 23.68 -3.82
C MET A 192 20.71 23.64 -5.32
N ILE A 193 19.51 23.22 -5.73
CA ILE A 193 19.08 23.20 -7.14
C ILE A 193 19.02 24.62 -7.70
N LEU A 194 18.47 25.59 -6.96
CA LEU A 194 18.45 27.00 -7.39
C LEU A 194 19.87 27.56 -7.57
N GLU A 195 20.79 27.26 -6.65
CA GLU A 195 22.19 27.68 -6.72
C GLU A 195 22.92 27.05 -7.92
N LEU A 196 22.72 25.75 -8.16
CA LEU A 196 23.33 25.02 -9.28
C LEU A 196 22.81 25.49 -10.63
N CYS A 197 21.59 26.03 -10.69
CA CYS A 197 21.01 26.54 -11.93
C CYS A 197 21.25 28.04 -12.16
N HIS A 198 21.92 28.75 -11.24
CA HIS A 198 22.00 30.22 -11.25
C HIS A 198 22.50 30.81 -12.59
N ASN A 199 23.48 30.16 -13.22
CA ASN A 199 24.10 30.60 -14.48
C ASN A 199 23.54 29.90 -15.73
N ILE A 200 22.41 29.19 -15.63
CA ILE A 200 21.82 28.47 -16.76
C ILE A 200 20.93 29.42 -17.57
N GLU A 201 21.19 29.49 -18.88
CA GLU A 201 20.46 30.38 -19.80
C GLU A 201 19.22 29.71 -20.42
N ASP A 202 19.18 28.37 -20.44
CA ASP A 202 18.09 27.59 -21.01
C ASP A 202 16.77 27.89 -20.31
N LYS A 203 15.80 28.43 -21.05
CA LYS A 203 14.49 28.84 -20.52
C LYS A 203 13.36 28.28 -21.36
N THR A 204 12.24 28.03 -20.71
CA THR A 204 10.97 27.68 -21.33
C THR A 204 9.82 28.43 -20.66
N MET A 205 8.67 28.50 -21.31
CA MET A 205 7.48 29.16 -20.77
C MET A 205 6.57 28.14 -20.10
N PHE A 206 6.00 28.52 -18.97
CA PHE A 206 4.90 27.75 -18.37
C PHE A 206 3.63 27.91 -19.23
N PRO A 207 2.92 26.82 -19.58
CA PRO A 207 1.70 26.86 -20.39
C PRO A 207 0.63 27.75 -19.75
N LEU A 208 -0.24 28.35 -20.55
CA LEU A 208 -1.33 29.22 -20.09
C LEU A 208 -0.88 30.57 -19.46
N LEU A 209 0.42 30.77 -19.21
CA LEU A 209 0.96 31.98 -18.61
C LEU A 209 1.90 32.68 -19.59
N SER A 210 1.35 33.58 -20.40
CA SER A 210 2.14 34.44 -21.28
C SER A 210 3.17 35.21 -20.44
N ASN A 211 4.46 34.92 -20.64
CA ASN A 211 5.62 35.52 -19.98
C ASN A 211 6.01 34.99 -18.57
N TYR A 212 5.54 33.81 -18.14
CA TYR A 212 6.12 33.14 -16.97
C TYR A 212 7.26 32.20 -17.41
N LEU A 213 8.50 32.68 -17.30
CA LEU A 213 9.70 31.95 -17.71
C LEU A 213 10.24 31.07 -16.59
N CYS A 214 10.61 29.84 -16.94
CA CYS A 214 11.28 28.88 -16.07
C CYS A 214 12.63 28.48 -16.67
N ILE A 215 13.67 28.40 -15.86
CA ILE A 215 14.97 27.86 -16.26
C ILE A 215 14.87 26.33 -16.33
N VAL A 216 15.38 25.72 -17.39
CA VAL A 216 15.33 24.27 -17.55
C VAL A 216 16.53 23.65 -16.85
N ALA A 217 16.30 22.77 -15.86
CA ALA A 217 17.39 22.13 -15.14
C ALA A 217 18.27 21.29 -16.09
N PRO A 218 19.62 21.35 -15.97
CA PRO A 218 20.53 20.52 -16.75
C PRO A 218 20.33 19.01 -16.50
N LEU A 219 20.64 18.20 -17.52
CA LEU A 219 20.54 16.72 -17.46
C LEU A 219 21.21 16.09 -16.23
N LYS A 220 22.36 16.62 -15.77
CA LYS A 220 23.07 16.11 -14.59
C LYS A 220 22.23 16.26 -13.30
N ILE A 221 21.46 17.34 -13.19
CA ILE A 221 20.56 17.57 -12.05
C ILE A 221 19.33 16.67 -12.16
N LEU A 222 18.76 16.52 -13.36
CA LEU A 222 17.61 15.65 -13.60
C LEU A 222 17.92 14.17 -13.31
N GLU A 223 19.10 13.68 -13.71
CA GLU A 223 19.55 12.32 -13.40
C GLU A 223 19.74 12.11 -11.90
N ALA A 224 20.31 13.08 -11.19
CA ALA A 224 20.48 13.03 -9.74
C ALA A 224 19.11 13.02 -9.04
N LEU A 225 18.18 13.88 -9.44
CA LEU A 225 16.80 13.89 -8.91
C LEU A 225 16.09 12.57 -9.16
N LYS A 226 16.26 11.96 -10.33
CA LYS A 226 15.67 10.64 -10.62
C LYS A 226 16.32 9.53 -9.79
N THR A 227 17.64 9.60 -9.60
CA THR A 227 18.39 8.67 -8.74
C THR A 227 17.93 8.74 -7.28
N SER A 228 17.57 9.92 -6.76
CA SER A 228 17.27 10.09 -5.34
C SER A 228 16.04 9.30 -4.86
N HIS A 229 15.14 8.92 -5.75
CA HIS A 229 13.90 8.20 -5.42
C HIS A 229 13.75 6.86 -6.16
N ILE A 230 14.81 6.36 -6.81
CA ILE A 230 14.75 5.12 -7.60
C ILE A 230 14.49 3.86 -6.76
N TYR A 231 14.80 3.91 -5.46
CA TYR A 231 14.64 2.77 -4.56
C TYR A 231 13.19 2.55 -4.10
N TRP A 232 12.26 3.43 -4.45
CA TRP A 232 10.85 3.27 -4.10
C TRP A 232 10.09 2.50 -5.19
N PRO A 233 9.24 1.51 -4.84
CA PRO A 233 8.48 0.71 -5.80
C PRO A 233 7.47 1.47 -6.66
N ALA A 234 6.93 2.57 -6.14
CA ALA A 234 5.92 3.36 -6.85
C ALA A 234 6.46 3.83 -8.22
N ASP A 235 5.72 3.54 -9.29
CA ASP A 235 6.10 3.83 -10.67
C ASP A 235 7.50 3.28 -11.05
N PHE A 236 7.98 2.19 -10.43
CA PHE A 236 9.36 1.73 -10.60
C PHE A 236 9.76 1.54 -12.07
N HIS A 237 8.95 0.85 -12.87
CA HIS A 237 9.23 0.61 -14.30
C HIS A 237 9.37 1.91 -15.12
N LYS A 238 8.54 2.91 -14.80
CA LYS A 238 8.63 4.26 -15.39
C LYS A 238 9.91 4.96 -14.91
N ASN A 239 10.19 4.92 -13.62
CA ASN A 239 11.34 5.61 -13.03
C ASN A 239 12.69 5.02 -13.48
N ILE A 240 12.80 3.70 -13.59
CA ILE A 240 14.02 3.02 -14.06
C ILE A 240 14.26 3.28 -15.55
N ALA A 241 13.21 3.30 -16.36
CA ALA A 241 13.31 3.68 -17.77
C ALA A 241 13.75 5.15 -17.95
N ASP A 242 13.10 6.07 -17.23
CA ASP A 242 13.46 7.50 -17.23
C ASP A 242 14.93 7.71 -16.78
N LEU A 243 15.38 6.99 -15.74
CA LEU A 243 16.75 7.07 -15.23
C LEU A 243 17.78 6.66 -16.29
N HIS A 244 17.58 5.50 -16.92
CA HIS A 244 18.51 4.99 -17.93
C HIS A 244 18.51 5.84 -19.19
N LEU A 245 17.37 6.39 -19.59
CA LEU A 245 17.31 7.36 -20.69
C LEU A 245 18.11 8.63 -20.37
N LEU A 246 17.99 9.18 -19.16
CA LEU A 246 18.79 10.33 -18.72
C LEU A 246 20.29 10.03 -18.74
N ARG A 247 20.69 8.82 -18.32
CA ARG A 247 22.09 8.38 -18.37
C ARG A 247 22.61 8.25 -19.80
N ILE A 248 21.83 7.65 -20.70
CA ILE A 248 22.16 7.58 -22.13
C ILE A 248 22.36 8.99 -22.71
N LEU A 249 21.46 9.93 -22.42
CA LEU A 249 21.58 11.31 -22.89
C LEU A 249 22.84 12.01 -22.34
N LEU A 250 23.19 11.77 -21.07
CA LEU A 250 24.43 12.28 -20.47
C LEU A 250 25.69 11.71 -21.14
N ASP A 251 25.68 10.44 -21.50
CA ASP A 251 26.82 9.77 -22.13
C ASP A 251 26.92 10.07 -23.64
N CYS A 252 25.79 10.22 -24.34
CA CYS A 252 25.76 10.71 -25.73
C CYS A 252 26.38 12.12 -25.85
N ASN A 253 26.20 12.97 -24.84
CA ASN A 253 26.82 14.29 -24.77
C ASN A 253 28.33 14.27 -24.50
N LYS A 254 28.93 13.11 -24.15
CA LYS A 254 30.38 12.98 -23.87
C LYS A 254 31.23 12.53 -25.08
N LEU A 255 30.62 12.18 -26.22
CA LEU A 255 31.26 11.66 -27.44
C LEU A 255 32.12 10.38 -27.26
N ASN A 256 31.76 9.36 -28.05
CA ASN A 256 32.54 8.16 -28.43
C ASN A 256 32.86 7.12 -27.33
N LYS A 257 31.92 6.21 -27.08
CA LYS A 257 32.16 4.74 -27.07
C LYS A 257 30.85 3.96 -26.93
N VAL A 258 30.36 3.40 -28.05
CA VAL A 258 29.52 2.21 -28.00
C VAL A 258 30.47 1.03 -27.75
N SER A 259 30.54 0.53 -26.52
CA SER A 259 31.13 -0.79 -26.23
C SER A 259 30.86 -1.16 -24.77
N ILE A 260 30.11 -2.23 -24.53
CA ILE A 260 30.21 -3.25 -23.47
C ILE A 260 30.84 -2.83 -22.12
N GLN A 261 30.64 -1.59 -21.67
CA GLN A 261 31.11 -1.11 -20.37
C GLN A 261 30.00 -1.31 -19.34
N PRO A 262 30.34 -1.64 -18.09
CA PRO A 262 29.37 -1.69 -17.01
C PRO A 262 28.60 -0.37 -17.00
N LEU A 263 27.27 -0.44 -17.12
CA LEU A 263 26.45 0.75 -16.91
C LEU A 263 26.65 1.10 -15.43
N CYS A 264 27.28 2.24 -15.18
CA CYS A 264 27.57 2.73 -13.84
C CYS A 264 26.77 4.00 -13.61
N SER A 265 26.52 4.33 -12.34
CA SER A 265 26.14 5.70 -11.98
C SER A 265 27.11 6.70 -12.62
N PRO A 266 26.60 7.78 -13.25
CA PRO A 266 27.47 8.77 -13.88
C PRO A 266 28.36 9.44 -12.84
N GLN A 267 29.57 9.82 -13.24
CA GLN A 267 30.43 10.66 -12.40
C GLN A 267 29.76 12.03 -12.23
N ARG A 268 29.49 12.41 -10.98
CA ARG A 268 28.86 13.68 -10.61
C ARG A 268 29.88 14.63 -10.01
N ASP A 269 29.68 15.92 -10.24
CA ASP A 269 30.43 16.98 -9.59
C ASP A 269 30.08 17.00 -8.09
N GLU A 270 31.04 17.34 -7.23
CA GLU A 270 30.86 17.32 -5.76
C GLU A 270 29.59 18.05 -5.28
N PRO A 271 29.24 19.25 -5.81
CA PRO A 271 28.00 19.93 -5.43
C PRO A 271 26.71 19.15 -5.79
N ILE A 272 26.71 18.44 -6.92
CA ILE A 272 25.56 17.64 -7.37
C ILE A 272 25.43 16.38 -6.50
N GLU A 273 26.55 15.76 -6.16
CA GLU A 273 26.57 14.59 -5.27
C GLU A 273 26.10 14.96 -3.85
N LEU A 274 26.47 16.15 -3.36
CA LEU A 274 25.96 16.67 -2.10
C LEU A 274 24.44 16.91 -2.18
N MET A 275 23.95 17.54 -3.26
CA MET A 275 22.51 17.75 -3.50
C MET A 275 21.74 16.43 -3.54
N LEU A 276 22.27 15.40 -4.23
CA LEU A 276 21.68 14.06 -4.28
C LEU A 276 21.56 13.45 -2.88
N LYS A 277 22.63 13.49 -2.08
CA LYS A 277 22.63 12.95 -0.70
C LYS A 277 21.59 13.66 0.18
N THR A 278 21.54 14.99 0.11
CA THR A 278 20.52 15.78 0.81
C THR A 278 19.11 15.40 0.37
N ARG A 279 18.89 15.26 -0.94
CA ARG A 279 17.58 14.87 -1.51
C ARG A 279 17.14 13.47 -1.09
N ILE A 280 18.06 12.52 -0.99
CA ILE A 280 17.77 11.16 -0.50
C ILE A 280 17.26 11.24 0.94
N ILE A 281 17.98 11.94 1.83
CA ILE A 281 17.58 12.11 3.23
C ILE A 281 16.19 12.77 3.34
N GLU A 282 15.94 13.84 2.58
CA GLU A 282 14.63 14.50 2.55
C GLU A 282 13.52 13.54 2.07
N THR A 283 13.80 12.72 1.06
CA THR A 283 12.85 11.73 0.55
C THR A 283 12.57 10.64 1.58
N GLU A 284 13.59 10.20 2.32
CA GLU A 284 13.47 9.22 3.42
C GLU A 284 12.69 9.79 4.61
N ILE A 285 12.81 11.08 4.92
CA ILE A 285 11.97 11.74 5.94
C ILE A 285 10.49 11.70 5.53
N ILE A 286 10.19 11.91 4.24
CA ILE A 286 8.81 11.93 3.72
C ILE A 286 8.23 10.52 3.58
N ARG A 287 9.02 9.58 3.06
CA ARG A 287 8.53 8.27 2.59
C ARG A 287 8.99 7.08 3.45
N GLY A 288 9.93 7.29 4.37
CA GLY A 288 10.64 6.24 5.10
C GLY A 288 11.88 5.71 4.38
N GLU A 289 12.77 5.08 5.14
CA GLU A 289 14.00 4.49 4.61
C GLU A 289 13.70 3.21 3.79
N PRO A 290 14.09 3.16 2.49
CA PRO A 290 13.81 2.04 1.63
C PRO A 290 14.66 0.81 2.01
N GLY A 291 13.99 -0.24 2.49
CA GLY A 291 14.63 -1.49 2.91
C GLY A 291 15.14 -1.49 4.36
N ALA A 292 14.63 -0.59 5.22
CA ALA A 292 14.98 -0.55 6.64
C ALA A 292 14.71 -1.87 7.39
N HIS A 293 13.66 -2.61 6.99
CA HIS A 293 13.29 -3.91 7.54
C HIS A 293 14.24 -5.06 7.14
N ILE A 294 15.09 -4.86 6.13
CA ILE A 294 15.94 -5.94 5.59
C ILE A 294 17.12 -6.15 6.53
N ASN A 295 17.15 -7.28 7.23
CA ASN A 295 18.33 -7.76 7.95
C ASN A 295 18.89 -9.01 7.26
N LEU A 296 20.01 -8.87 6.53
CA LEU A 296 20.67 -9.98 5.83
C LEU A 296 21.71 -10.70 6.70
N ASN A 297 21.98 -10.21 7.91
CA ASN A 297 22.94 -10.81 8.84
C ASN A 297 22.22 -11.62 9.93
N MET A 298 21.42 -12.57 9.48
CA MET A 298 20.72 -13.55 10.31
C MET A 298 20.93 -14.95 9.70
N SER A 299 20.61 -15.99 10.47
CA SER A 299 20.67 -17.36 9.95
C SER A 299 19.69 -17.52 8.79
N ASN A 300 19.93 -18.51 7.92
CA ASN A 300 18.96 -18.84 6.89
C ASN A 300 17.60 -19.15 7.55
N GLU A 301 17.57 -19.95 8.62
CA GLU A 301 16.34 -20.29 9.35
C GLU A 301 15.59 -19.06 9.90
N ASP A 302 16.29 -18.10 10.50
CA ASP A 302 15.65 -16.87 11.04
C ASP A 302 15.20 -15.90 9.93
N PHE A 303 15.93 -15.85 8.81
CA PHE A 303 15.48 -15.16 7.59
C PHE A 303 14.23 -15.84 7.01
N LEU A 304 14.16 -17.16 7.15
CA LEU A 304 13.08 -17.98 6.68
C LEU A 304 11.83 -17.86 7.60
N ASP A 305 11.96 -17.73 8.92
CA ASP A 305 10.83 -17.70 9.86
C ASP A 305 10.23 -16.31 10.15
N ASN A 306 10.76 -15.23 9.57
CA ASN A 306 10.14 -13.90 9.69
C ASN A 306 8.71 -13.90 9.13
N GLU A 307 7.76 -13.41 9.93
CA GLU A 307 6.30 -13.45 9.72
C GLU A 307 5.79 -12.70 8.45
N ASP A 308 6.68 -12.05 7.69
CA ASP A 308 6.41 -11.28 6.47
C ASP A 308 6.28 -12.13 5.17
N ASN A 309 6.15 -13.45 5.29
CA ASN A 309 6.03 -14.39 4.17
C ASN A 309 4.58 -14.56 3.63
N LEU A 310 3.84 -13.46 3.43
CA LEU A 310 2.42 -13.54 3.02
C LEU A 310 2.18 -14.36 1.74
N PHE A 311 3.11 -14.30 0.79
CA PHE A 311 2.98 -14.95 -0.52
C PHE A 311 4.00 -16.07 -0.75
N VAL A 312 4.85 -16.36 0.24
CA VAL A 312 5.90 -17.35 0.08
C VAL A 312 5.38 -18.70 0.57
N GLN A 313 4.63 -19.40 -0.29
CA GLN A 313 4.42 -20.83 -0.09
C GLN A 313 5.74 -21.53 -0.38
N ARG A 314 6.59 -21.70 0.63
CA ARG A 314 7.88 -22.41 0.48
C ARG A 314 7.64 -23.90 0.27
N HIS A 315 7.41 -24.26 -0.99
CA HIS A 315 7.34 -25.64 -1.47
C HIS A 315 8.74 -26.29 -1.44
N ILE A 316 9.78 -25.48 -1.67
CA ILE A 316 11.19 -25.86 -1.72
C ILE A 316 12.00 -24.77 -0.99
N PRO A 317 13.07 -25.10 -0.26
CA PRO A 317 14.03 -24.13 0.26
C PRO A 317 14.55 -23.18 -0.83
N HIS A 318 14.66 -21.89 -0.52
CA HIS A 318 15.11 -20.87 -1.47
C HIS A 318 16.46 -21.22 -2.12
N ASP A 319 17.45 -21.59 -1.30
CA ASP A 319 18.80 -21.98 -1.75
C ASP A 319 18.78 -23.15 -2.76
N ASP A 320 17.84 -24.11 -2.63
CA ASP A 320 17.74 -25.25 -3.56
C ASP A 320 17.23 -24.83 -4.95
N LEU A 321 16.45 -23.75 -5.03
CA LEU A 321 15.95 -23.24 -6.32
C LEU A 321 17.07 -22.66 -7.18
N HIS A 322 18.14 -22.16 -6.57
CA HIS A 322 19.30 -21.68 -7.31
C HIS A 322 19.95 -22.79 -8.17
N GLU A 323 19.95 -24.04 -7.70
CA GLU A 323 20.47 -25.18 -8.49
C GLU A 323 19.71 -25.39 -9.80
N LEU A 324 18.44 -24.98 -9.86
CA LEU A 324 17.60 -25.08 -11.06
C LEU A 324 17.84 -23.95 -12.05
N VAL A 325 18.35 -22.80 -11.58
CA VAL A 325 18.52 -21.59 -12.39
C VAL A 325 19.98 -21.12 -12.51
N LYS A 326 20.95 -21.89 -12.03
CA LYS A 326 22.40 -21.61 -12.13
C LYS A 326 22.93 -21.51 -13.56
N TYR A 327 23.94 -20.66 -13.76
CA TYR A 327 24.58 -20.47 -15.08
C TYR A 327 25.81 -21.35 -15.33
N GLY A 328 26.37 -21.95 -14.28
CA GLY A 328 27.52 -22.85 -14.35
C GLY A 328 27.29 -24.16 -13.59
N ASP A 329 28.37 -24.80 -13.17
CA ASP A 329 28.30 -26.08 -12.44
C ASP A 329 27.64 -25.94 -11.06
N HIS A 330 27.78 -24.77 -10.44
CA HIS A 330 27.20 -24.42 -9.14
C HIS A 330 26.57 -23.02 -9.19
N PRO A 331 25.57 -22.73 -8.33
CA PRO A 331 25.02 -21.40 -8.14
C PRO A 331 26.08 -20.34 -7.84
N ILE A 332 25.98 -19.17 -8.48
CA ILE A 332 27.00 -18.13 -8.37
C ILE A 332 27.08 -17.61 -6.93
N TYR A 333 25.94 -17.48 -6.24
CA TYR A 333 25.88 -16.95 -4.88
C TYR A 333 26.69 -17.78 -3.87
N GLN A 334 26.84 -19.10 -4.07
CA GLN A 334 27.59 -19.97 -3.16
C GLN A 334 29.05 -19.54 -3.07
N SER A 335 29.64 -19.09 -4.17
CA SER A 335 31.01 -18.56 -4.23
C SER A 335 31.17 -17.20 -3.53
N LEU A 336 30.06 -16.56 -3.16
CA LEU A 336 30.01 -15.23 -2.54
C LEU A 336 29.74 -15.26 -1.03
N LYS A 337 29.41 -16.44 -0.47
CA LYS A 337 29.22 -16.68 0.95
C LYS A 337 30.54 -17.17 1.58
N GLU A 338 30.97 -16.55 2.69
CA GLU A 338 32.05 -17.13 3.52
C GLU A 338 31.52 -18.20 4.47
N ASP A 339 30.29 -18.00 4.95
CA ASP A 339 29.57 -18.91 5.81
C ASP A 339 28.29 -19.33 5.08
N GLN A 340 28.24 -20.60 4.68
CA GLN A 340 27.10 -21.14 3.91
C GLN A 340 25.80 -21.15 4.72
N SER A 341 25.87 -21.02 6.06
CA SER A 341 24.70 -20.96 6.95
C SER A 341 24.01 -19.59 7.00
N LYS A 342 24.57 -18.57 6.37
CA LYS A 342 24.03 -17.20 6.35
C LYS A 342 23.57 -16.80 4.95
N ALA A 343 22.58 -15.92 4.89
CA ALA A 343 22.14 -15.27 3.65
C ALA A 343 23.12 -14.18 3.15
N TRP A 344 24.14 -13.83 3.94
CA TRP A 344 25.02 -12.70 3.68
C TRP A 344 26.09 -12.98 2.61
N ILE A 345 26.05 -12.19 1.53
CA ILE A 345 27.08 -12.19 0.47
C ILE A 345 28.14 -11.09 0.68
N LYS A 346 29.42 -11.39 0.41
CA LYS A 346 30.52 -10.41 0.58
C LYS A 346 30.77 -9.58 -0.68
N LYS A 347 30.76 -8.25 -0.49
CA LYS A 347 31.10 -7.27 -1.55
C LYS A 347 32.47 -7.54 -2.19
N SER A 348 33.48 -7.85 -1.38
CA SER A 348 34.85 -8.09 -1.87
C SER A 348 34.98 -9.34 -2.73
N LEU A 349 34.14 -10.36 -2.53
CA LEU A 349 34.07 -11.54 -3.39
C LEU A 349 33.30 -11.22 -4.67
N PHE A 350 32.17 -10.51 -4.54
CA PHE A 350 31.40 -10.06 -5.69
C PHE A 350 32.22 -9.17 -6.62
N GLU A 351 33.01 -8.24 -6.09
CA GLU A 351 33.86 -7.34 -6.87
C GLU A 351 34.92 -8.07 -7.71
N LYS A 352 35.38 -9.24 -7.26
CA LYS A 352 36.35 -10.09 -7.99
C LYS A 352 35.75 -10.86 -9.16
N LEU A 353 34.42 -11.02 -9.22
CA LEU A 353 33.75 -11.66 -10.35
C LEU A 353 33.91 -10.83 -11.62
N ASP A 354 33.94 -11.50 -12.78
CA ASP A 354 33.81 -10.82 -14.07
C ASP A 354 32.41 -10.20 -14.22
N HIS A 355 32.28 -9.27 -15.16
CA HIS A 355 31.03 -8.51 -15.34
C HIS A 355 29.83 -9.41 -15.66
N GLN A 356 29.99 -10.42 -16.52
CA GLN A 356 28.90 -11.30 -16.89
C GLN A 356 28.45 -12.15 -15.70
N SER A 357 29.38 -12.66 -14.90
CA SER A 357 29.05 -13.39 -13.67
C SER A 357 28.31 -12.51 -12.65
N LYS A 358 28.63 -11.23 -12.55
CA LYS A 358 27.89 -10.28 -11.70
C LYS A 358 26.45 -10.07 -12.19
N LEU A 359 26.24 -9.91 -13.50
CA LEU A 359 24.90 -9.82 -14.09
C LEU A 359 24.12 -11.11 -13.82
N ASN A 360 24.72 -12.25 -14.13
CA ASN A 360 24.12 -13.57 -13.93
C ASN A 360 23.75 -13.82 -12.48
N CYS A 361 24.56 -13.36 -11.51
CA CYS A 361 24.23 -13.44 -10.09
C CYS A 361 22.91 -12.73 -9.74
N VAL A 362 22.67 -11.53 -10.29
CA VAL A 362 21.41 -10.81 -10.08
C VAL A 362 20.25 -11.51 -10.79
N LYS A 363 20.48 -12.01 -12.01
CA LYS A 363 19.46 -12.75 -12.76
C LYS A 363 19.07 -14.04 -12.03
N GLU A 364 20.03 -14.77 -11.48
CA GLU A 364 19.83 -15.98 -10.68
C GLU A 364 18.90 -15.72 -9.51
N GLU A 365 19.22 -14.71 -8.68
CA GLU A 365 18.38 -14.27 -7.56
C GLU A 365 16.95 -13.89 -8.01
N ALA A 366 16.84 -13.12 -9.09
CA ALA A 366 15.55 -12.71 -9.63
C ALA A 366 14.70 -13.89 -10.12
N MET A 367 15.33 -14.89 -10.77
CA MET A 367 14.65 -16.10 -11.22
C MET A 367 14.18 -16.96 -10.05
N VAL A 368 14.99 -17.10 -9.00
CA VAL A 368 14.59 -17.82 -7.77
C VAL A 368 13.39 -17.15 -7.12
N ILE A 369 13.42 -15.82 -6.94
CA ILE A 369 12.30 -15.07 -6.37
C ILE A 369 11.05 -15.20 -7.26
N ALA A 370 11.22 -15.18 -8.59
CA ALA A 370 10.12 -15.36 -9.53
C ALA A 370 9.45 -16.73 -9.37
N LEU A 371 10.26 -17.79 -9.25
CA LEU A 371 9.80 -19.16 -9.01
C LEU A 371 9.12 -19.30 -7.64
N GLU A 372 9.81 -18.90 -6.57
CA GLU A 372 9.38 -19.08 -5.17
C GLU A 372 8.08 -18.32 -4.86
N ARG A 373 7.94 -17.09 -5.38
CA ARG A 373 6.88 -16.17 -4.97
C ARG A 373 5.72 -16.06 -5.95
N PHE A 374 5.88 -16.49 -7.20
CA PHE A 374 4.85 -16.28 -8.22
C PHE A 374 4.50 -17.55 -8.99
N LEU A 375 5.49 -18.28 -9.52
CA LEU A 375 5.23 -19.39 -10.44
C LEU A 375 4.91 -20.71 -9.73
N ILE A 376 5.72 -21.12 -8.74
CA ILE A 376 5.50 -22.36 -8.00
C ILE A 376 4.21 -22.30 -7.16
N PRO A 377 3.90 -21.18 -6.46
CA PRO A 377 2.62 -21.03 -5.77
C PRO A 377 1.42 -20.85 -6.72
N MET A 378 1.61 -20.86 -8.04
CA MET A 378 0.58 -20.59 -9.06
C MET A 378 -0.12 -19.23 -8.96
N ILE A 379 0.52 -18.25 -8.32
CA ILE A 379 0.05 -16.86 -8.21
C ILE A 379 0.09 -16.15 -9.58
N SER A 380 1.00 -16.54 -10.47
CA SER A 380 1.08 -16.03 -11.84
C SER A 380 1.40 -17.17 -12.81
N LYS A 381 0.79 -17.13 -14.00
CA LYS A 381 1.10 -18.02 -15.12
C LYS A 381 2.07 -17.38 -16.13
N ASN A 382 2.49 -16.14 -15.90
CA ASN A 382 3.35 -15.38 -16.81
C ASN A 382 4.75 -15.18 -16.21
N GLN A 383 5.72 -15.95 -16.73
CA GLN A 383 7.11 -15.89 -16.25
C GLN A 383 7.80 -14.54 -16.46
N GLU A 384 7.51 -13.84 -17.57
CA GLU A 384 8.13 -12.54 -17.87
C GLU A 384 7.68 -11.48 -16.87
N LYS A 385 6.37 -11.47 -16.56
CA LYS A 385 5.79 -10.59 -15.55
C LYS A 385 6.37 -10.93 -14.17
N SER A 386 6.38 -12.21 -13.78
CA SER A 386 6.93 -12.67 -12.51
C SER A 386 8.42 -12.30 -12.34
N TYR A 387 9.21 -12.44 -13.40
CA TYR A 387 10.62 -12.08 -13.41
C TYR A 387 10.84 -10.57 -13.26
N LYS A 388 10.08 -9.75 -14.00
CA LYS A 388 10.15 -8.28 -13.90
C LYS A 388 9.74 -7.78 -12.52
N LEU A 389 8.72 -8.37 -11.91
CA LEU A 389 8.31 -8.08 -10.53
C LEU A 389 9.41 -8.45 -9.53
N ALA A 390 10.03 -9.63 -9.68
CA ALA A 390 11.15 -10.05 -8.84
C ALA A 390 12.35 -9.08 -8.96
N LEU A 391 12.72 -8.69 -10.17
CA LEU A 391 13.78 -7.68 -10.41
C LEU A 391 13.45 -6.32 -9.79
N ALA A 392 12.22 -5.85 -9.94
CA ALA A 392 11.77 -4.59 -9.33
C ALA A 392 11.93 -4.65 -7.80
N ARG A 393 11.55 -5.77 -7.19
CA ARG A 393 11.74 -5.99 -5.74
C ARG A 393 13.20 -6.03 -5.33
N ILE A 394 14.10 -6.67 -6.09
CA ILE A 394 15.55 -6.61 -5.82
C ILE A 394 16.04 -5.16 -5.84
N CYS A 395 15.59 -4.36 -6.80
CA CYS A 395 16.00 -2.96 -6.96
C CYS A 395 15.44 -2.02 -5.88
N THR A 396 14.47 -2.45 -5.09
CA THR A 396 13.72 -1.58 -4.16
C THR A 396 13.71 -2.13 -2.74
N THR A 397 13.02 -3.25 -2.52
CA THR A 397 12.59 -3.72 -1.18
C THR A 397 13.25 -5.00 -0.69
N LEU A 398 13.88 -5.83 -1.54
CA LEU A 398 14.46 -7.11 -1.10
C LEU A 398 15.95 -7.03 -0.81
N THR A 399 16.64 -6.05 -1.38
CA THR A 399 18.08 -5.87 -1.16
C THR A 399 18.40 -4.43 -0.79
N LYS A 400 19.61 -4.20 -0.27
CA LYS A 400 20.10 -2.86 0.10
C LYS A 400 21.56 -2.67 -0.26
N GLY A 401 22.01 -1.43 -0.23
CA GLY A 401 23.41 -1.07 -0.44
C GLY A 401 23.92 -1.36 -1.86
N TRP A 402 25.11 -1.96 -1.95
CA TRP A 402 25.86 -2.07 -3.20
C TRP A 402 25.25 -3.04 -4.21
N PHE A 403 24.59 -4.12 -3.76
CA PHE A 403 23.97 -5.10 -4.65
C PHE A 403 22.74 -4.50 -5.35
N ARG A 404 21.89 -3.80 -4.58
CA ARG A 404 20.76 -3.01 -5.10
C ARG A 404 21.22 -1.99 -6.14
N LYS A 405 22.28 -1.24 -5.82
CA LYS A 405 22.86 -0.24 -6.74
C LYS A 405 23.33 -0.89 -8.04
N PHE A 406 24.02 -2.03 -7.95
CA PHE A 406 24.50 -2.77 -9.12
C PHE A 406 23.33 -3.23 -10.01
N ALA A 407 22.26 -3.76 -9.41
CA ALA A 407 21.05 -4.19 -10.13
C ALA A 407 20.37 -3.02 -10.86
N ILE A 408 20.21 -1.86 -10.21
CA ILE A 408 19.66 -0.65 -10.84
C ILE A 408 20.56 -0.16 -11.97
N ASP A 409 21.86 -0.08 -11.73
CA ASP A 409 22.82 0.42 -12.69
C ASP A 409 22.89 -0.47 -13.94
N ASN A 410 22.67 -1.78 -13.82
CA ASN A 410 22.68 -2.72 -14.94
C ASN A 410 21.29 -3.21 -15.38
N TYR A 411 20.21 -2.57 -14.93
CA TYR A 411 18.83 -3.00 -15.20
C TYR A 411 18.55 -3.32 -16.68
N PRO A 412 18.99 -2.49 -17.67
CA PRO A 412 18.76 -2.78 -19.09
C PRO A 412 19.43 -4.08 -19.58
N GLN A 413 20.51 -4.51 -18.93
CA GLN A 413 21.26 -5.73 -19.28
C GLN A 413 20.71 -6.99 -18.61
N ILE A 414 19.92 -6.85 -17.55
CA ILE A 414 19.37 -7.97 -16.77
C ILE A 414 17.86 -8.14 -16.95
N THR A 415 17.17 -7.20 -17.59
CA THR A 415 15.70 -7.26 -17.71
C THR A 415 15.19 -8.39 -18.62
N ASN A 416 16.04 -8.97 -19.46
CA ASN A 416 15.66 -10.07 -20.34
C ASN A 416 15.73 -11.41 -19.61
N LEU A 417 14.62 -12.15 -19.60
CA LEU A 417 14.59 -13.52 -19.14
C LEU A 417 15.18 -14.43 -20.22
N ASP A 418 16.13 -15.29 -19.84
CA ASP A 418 16.84 -16.21 -20.74
C ASP A 418 16.66 -17.69 -20.36
N LYS A 419 15.80 -17.98 -19.38
CA LYS A 419 15.46 -19.33 -18.95
C LYS A 419 13.95 -19.55 -18.92
N ASP A 420 13.55 -20.79 -19.20
CA ASP A 420 12.16 -21.24 -19.11
C ASP A 420 11.81 -21.58 -17.66
N LEU A 421 11.30 -20.59 -16.92
CA LEU A 421 10.90 -20.74 -15.54
C LEU A 421 9.59 -21.53 -15.40
N LEU A 422 8.71 -21.50 -16.40
CA LEU A 422 7.45 -22.26 -16.37
C LEU A 422 7.71 -23.76 -16.35
N SER A 423 8.60 -24.24 -17.22
CA SER A 423 9.01 -25.66 -17.22
C SER A 423 9.63 -26.07 -15.89
N ILE A 424 10.47 -25.22 -15.29
CA ILE A 424 11.06 -25.45 -13.97
C ILE A 424 9.96 -25.54 -12.89
N ALA A 425 9.05 -24.58 -12.86
CA ALA A 425 7.95 -24.55 -11.90
C ALA A 425 7.06 -25.79 -12.00
N HIS A 426 6.66 -26.19 -13.21
CA HIS A 426 5.86 -27.41 -13.42
C HIS A 426 6.56 -28.68 -12.90
N ASN A 427 7.88 -28.81 -13.15
CA ASN A 427 8.66 -29.94 -12.66
C ASN A 427 8.72 -29.97 -11.12
N VAL A 428 8.91 -28.81 -10.50
CA VAL A 428 8.88 -28.65 -9.04
C VAL A 428 7.53 -29.05 -8.46
N ILE A 429 6.44 -28.50 -8.99
CA ILE A 429 5.08 -28.78 -8.52
C ILE A 429 4.75 -30.28 -8.65
N LYS A 430 5.16 -30.90 -9.76
CA LYS A 430 4.97 -32.34 -9.98
C LYS A 430 5.75 -33.20 -8.98
N LYS A 431 6.98 -32.79 -8.63
CA LYS A 431 7.85 -33.52 -7.70
C LYS A 431 7.45 -33.33 -6.23
N PHE A 432 6.91 -32.17 -5.90
CA PHE A 432 6.47 -31.80 -4.55
C PHE A 432 5.00 -31.37 -4.55
N PRO A 433 4.06 -32.31 -4.75
CA PRO A 433 2.63 -32.01 -4.72
C PRO A 433 2.24 -31.48 -3.33
N ILE A 434 1.37 -30.47 -3.30
CA ILE A 434 0.90 -29.79 -2.09
C ILE A 434 0.41 -30.83 -1.08
N LYS A 435 1.15 -31.01 0.04
CA LYS A 435 0.61 -31.73 1.19
C LYS A 435 -0.47 -30.85 1.81
N GLN A 436 -1.73 -31.14 1.53
CA GLN A 436 -2.84 -30.59 2.32
C GLN A 436 -2.51 -30.81 3.80
N LYS A 437 -2.50 -29.73 4.61
CA LYS A 437 -2.29 -29.83 6.05
C LYS A 437 -3.29 -30.84 6.60
N ARG A 438 -2.79 -31.90 7.25
CA ARG A 438 -3.67 -32.87 7.93
C ARG A 438 -4.59 -32.09 8.87
N PRO A 439 -5.92 -32.25 8.78
CA PRO A 439 -6.81 -31.47 9.62
C PRO A 439 -6.53 -31.79 11.09
N VAL A 440 -6.51 -30.76 11.93
CA VAL A 440 -6.42 -30.93 13.38
C VAL A 440 -7.63 -31.76 13.81
N VAL A 441 -7.38 -32.88 14.49
CA VAL A 441 -8.44 -33.72 15.06
C VAL A 441 -9.02 -32.95 16.25
N ILE A 442 -10.24 -32.45 16.09
CA ILE A 442 -11.04 -31.85 17.17
C ILE A 442 -11.60 -33.02 17.97
N VAL A 443 -11.28 -33.09 19.26
CA VAL A 443 -11.86 -34.09 20.17
C VAL A 443 -13.07 -33.44 20.83
N LEU A 444 -14.26 -33.94 20.53
CA LEU A 444 -15.51 -33.50 21.13
C LEU A 444 -15.70 -34.16 22.50
N ASP A 445 -16.32 -33.45 23.44
CA ASP A 445 -16.77 -34.06 24.69
C ASP A 445 -17.91 -35.06 24.43
N PRO A 446 -18.14 -36.05 25.31
CA PRO A 446 -19.10 -37.12 25.07
C PRO A 446 -20.55 -36.64 24.84
N GLU A 447 -20.96 -35.53 25.47
CA GLU A 447 -22.32 -34.99 25.34
C GLU A 447 -22.50 -34.33 23.97
N THR A 448 -21.57 -33.47 23.56
CA THR A 448 -21.56 -32.88 22.21
C THR A 448 -21.49 -33.96 21.13
N GLN A 449 -20.65 -34.99 21.33
CA GLN A 449 -20.52 -36.11 20.40
C GLN A 449 -21.86 -36.85 20.21
N ALA A 450 -22.58 -37.14 21.30
CA ALA A 450 -23.87 -37.82 21.24
C ALA A 450 -24.93 -37.01 20.46
N ILE A 451 -24.98 -35.69 20.68
CA ILE A 451 -25.87 -34.79 19.92
C ILE A 451 -25.47 -34.83 18.44
N PHE A 452 -24.20 -34.71 18.11
CA PHE A 452 -23.73 -34.72 16.71
C PHE A 452 -24.04 -36.04 16.01
N GLU A 453 -23.90 -37.17 16.69
CA GLU A 453 -24.23 -38.50 16.18
C GLU A 453 -25.74 -38.66 15.94
N SER A 454 -26.59 -38.02 16.73
CA SER A 454 -28.04 -38.01 16.49
C SER A 454 -28.46 -37.19 15.26
N VAL A 455 -27.73 -36.11 14.94
CA VAL A 455 -28.05 -35.20 13.82
C VAL A 455 -27.43 -35.66 12.49
N ARG A 456 -26.29 -36.37 12.55
CA ARG A 456 -25.52 -36.80 11.37
C ARG A 456 -26.29 -37.64 10.36
N PRO A 457 -27.16 -38.60 10.73
CA PRO A 457 -27.98 -39.33 9.78
C PRO A 457 -28.96 -38.46 8.99
N HIS A 458 -29.33 -37.29 9.53
CA HIS A 458 -30.29 -36.35 8.94
C HIS A 458 -29.60 -35.17 8.24
N THR A 459 -28.28 -35.24 8.06
CA THR A 459 -27.48 -34.18 7.45
C THR A 459 -27.01 -34.59 6.06
N VAL A 460 -27.39 -33.83 5.05
CA VAL A 460 -27.04 -34.06 3.65
C VAL A 460 -26.14 -32.94 3.16
N LYS A 461 -25.02 -33.29 2.51
CA LYS A 461 -24.16 -32.30 1.85
C LYS A 461 -24.79 -31.82 0.56
N ILE A 462 -24.81 -30.51 0.34
CA ILE A 462 -25.32 -29.92 -0.89
C ILE A 462 -24.26 -30.10 -1.98
N SER A 463 -24.66 -30.63 -3.14
CA SER A 463 -23.76 -31.08 -4.21
C SER A 463 -23.15 -29.95 -5.02
N SER A 464 -23.87 -28.84 -5.18
CA SER A 464 -23.45 -27.69 -5.99
C SER A 464 -24.20 -26.44 -5.55
N PHE A 465 -23.57 -25.29 -5.76
CA PHE A 465 -24.17 -23.97 -5.63
C PHE A 465 -23.87 -23.19 -6.91
N ASP A 466 -24.65 -22.14 -7.16
CA ASP A 466 -24.33 -21.19 -8.23
C ASP A 466 -23.02 -20.46 -7.91
N ASP A 467 -22.25 -20.26 -8.97
CA ASP A 467 -20.95 -19.61 -8.93
C ASP A 467 -21.09 -18.09 -8.71
N LEU A 468 -19.99 -17.44 -8.30
CA LEU A 468 -19.89 -15.99 -8.27
C LEU A 468 -19.43 -15.48 -9.65
N ASP A 469 -20.09 -14.43 -10.16
CA ASP A 469 -19.84 -13.87 -11.49
C ASP A 469 -19.36 -12.41 -11.44
N ASP A 470 -19.02 -11.83 -12.61
CA ASP A 470 -18.71 -10.40 -12.80
C ASP A 470 -17.57 -9.82 -11.94
N PHE A 471 -16.49 -10.58 -11.71
CA PHE A 471 -15.30 -10.07 -11.02
C PHE A 471 -14.66 -8.87 -11.76
N PRO A 472 -13.95 -7.96 -11.04
CA PRO A 472 -13.34 -6.78 -11.65
C PRO A 472 -12.34 -7.13 -12.75
N GLN A 473 -12.36 -6.37 -13.85
CA GLN A 473 -11.30 -6.43 -14.87
C GLN A 473 -9.94 -6.22 -14.17
N TYR A 474 -8.97 -7.10 -14.43
CA TYR A 474 -7.62 -7.13 -13.84
C TYR A 474 -7.47 -7.76 -12.44
N SER A 475 -8.49 -8.43 -11.90
CA SER A 475 -8.37 -9.20 -10.64
C SER A 475 -8.65 -10.69 -10.85
N GLU A 476 -7.86 -11.57 -10.24
CA GLU A 476 -8.15 -13.00 -10.13
C GLU A 476 -8.85 -13.24 -8.79
N GLY A 477 -10.11 -13.67 -8.84
CA GLY A 477 -10.94 -14.01 -7.69
C GLY A 477 -11.11 -15.52 -7.57
N ASP A 478 -10.55 -16.12 -6.53
CA ASP A 478 -10.78 -17.52 -6.18
C ASP A 478 -11.85 -17.58 -5.08
N PHE A 479 -12.90 -18.38 -5.27
CA PHE A 479 -13.91 -18.60 -4.24
C PHE A 479 -14.20 -20.09 -4.03
N THR A 480 -14.74 -20.42 -2.87
CA THR A 480 -15.23 -21.76 -2.56
C THR A 480 -16.54 -21.65 -1.81
N ARG A 481 -17.55 -22.39 -2.26
CA ARG A 481 -18.87 -22.44 -1.62
C ARG A 481 -19.23 -23.88 -1.29
N THR A 482 -19.57 -24.13 -0.03
CA THR A 482 -19.96 -25.45 0.47
C THR A 482 -21.13 -25.33 1.44
N GLY A 483 -21.93 -26.38 1.58
CA GLY A 483 -23.07 -26.33 2.48
C GLY A 483 -23.64 -27.69 2.83
N ILE A 484 -24.44 -27.69 3.88
CA ILE A 484 -25.18 -28.84 4.39
C ILE A 484 -26.64 -28.45 4.63
N LYS A 485 -27.53 -29.40 4.39
CA LYS A 485 -28.94 -29.34 4.78
C LYS A 485 -29.15 -30.31 5.94
N ILE A 486 -29.67 -29.81 7.05
CA ILE A 486 -29.99 -30.57 8.25
C ILE A 486 -31.51 -30.65 8.33
N THR A 487 -32.07 -31.85 8.17
CA THR A 487 -33.49 -32.09 8.39
C THR A 487 -33.71 -32.43 9.87
N SER A 488 -34.77 -31.88 10.48
CA SER A 488 -35.06 -32.18 11.88
C SER A 488 -35.44 -33.66 12.04
N PRO A 489 -34.83 -34.40 12.98
CA PRO A 489 -35.24 -35.77 13.31
C PRO A 489 -36.59 -35.82 14.03
N VAL A 490 -37.11 -34.67 14.48
CA VAL A 490 -38.40 -34.56 15.18
C VAL A 490 -39.53 -34.18 14.22
N ASN A 491 -39.22 -33.49 13.12
CA ASN A 491 -40.17 -33.11 12.09
C ASN A 491 -39.49 -33.04 10.72
N ASP A 492 -39.75 -34.02 9.86
CA ASP A 492 -39.14 -34.14 8.53
C ASP A 492 -39.50 -32.98 7.58
N ASP A 493 -40.56 -32.21 7.87
CA ASP A 493 -40.94 -31.02 7.09
C ASP A 493 -40.06 -29.80 7.42
N ILE A 494 -39.34 -29.84 8.53
CA ILE A 494 -38.47 -28.75 8.97
C ILE A 494 -37.02 -29.07 8.61
N SER A 495 -36.37 -28.14 7.94
CA SER A 495 -34.94 -28.23 7.69
C SER A 495 -34.26 -26.87 7.75
N VAL A 496 -32.97 -26.91 8.06
CA VAL A 496 -32.06 -25.76 8.10
C VAL A 496 -30.94 -26.01 7.10
N THR A 497 -30.55 -24.96 6.38
CA THR A 497 -29.41 -24.99 5.48
C THR A 497 -28.30 -24.09 6.02
N ALA A 498 -27.09 -24.65 6.10
CA ALA A 498 -25.88 -23.92 6.46
C ALA A 498 -24.94 -23.86 5.26
N ILE A 499 -24.51 -22.66 4.89
CA ILE A 499 -23.67 -22.40 3.72
C ILE A 499 -22.44 -21.62 4.18
N VAL A 500 -21.27 -22.06 3.72
CA VAL A 500 -20.01 -21.36 3.90
C VAL A 500 -19.48 -20.94 2.55
N THR A 501 -19.23 -19.63 2.40
CA THR A 501 -18.56 -19.06 1.23
C THR A 501 -17.25 -18.43 1.67
N THR A 502 -16.14 -18.79 1.02
CA THR A 502 -14.84 -18.11 1.13
C THR A 502 -14.50 -17.48 -0.20
N LEU A 503 -13.91 -16.29 -0.18
CA LEU A 503 -13.49 -15.53 -1.34
C LEU A 503 -12.10 -14.95 -1.08
N CYS A 504 -11.25 -15.01 -2.10
CA CYS A 504 -9.91 -14.43 -2.13
C CYS A 504 -9.79 -13.62 -3.42
N ILE A 505 -9.65 -12.30 -3.31
CA ILE A 505 -9.38 -11.42 -4.45
C ILE A 505 -7.94 -10.93 -4.32
N SER A 506 -7.14 -11.10 -5.36
CA SER A 506 -5.76 -10.60 -5.39
C SER A 506 -5.53 -9.62 -6.54
N ASN A 507 -4.83 -8.52 -6.24
CA ASN A 507 -4.30 -7.60 -7.24
C ASN A 507 -2.78 -7.72 -7.26
N LEU A 508 -2.27 -8.33 -8.33
CA LEU A 508 -0.86 -8.69 -8.51
C LEU A 508 -0.18 -7.84 -9.60
N ASP A 509 -0.90 -6.88 -10.18
CA ASP A 509 -0.46 -6.12 -11.36
C ASP A 509 0.34 -4.87 -10.97
N ASP A 510 0.31 -4.49 -9.70
CA ASP A 510 1.03 -3.35 -9.16
C ASP A 510 2.34 -3.73 -8.45
N CYS A 511 3.27 -2.77 -8.37
CA CYS A 511 4.47 -2.87 -7.53
C CYS A 511 4.15 -3.00 -6.02
N ASN A 512 2.87 -2.89 -5.65
CA ASN A 512 2.32 -3.13 -4.32
C ASN A 512 1.22 -4.21 -4.40
N PRO A 513 1.56 -5.52 -4.43
CA PRO A 513 0.56 -6.58 -4.37
C PRO A 513 -0.34 -6.45 -3.13
N SER A 514 -1.64 -6.65 -3.33
CA SER A 514 -2.63 -6.72 -2.27
C SER A 514 -3.54 -7.93 -2.46
N ALA A 515 -4.04 -8.44 -1.35
CA ALA A 515 -4.97 -9.56 -1.33
C ALA A 515 -6.01 -9.35 -0.23
N TYR A 516 -7.25 -9.66 -0.56
CA TYR A 516 -8.40 -9.50 0.30
C TYR A 516 -9.09 -10.84 0.43
N TRP A 517 -9.40 -11.23 1.67
CA TRP A 517 -10.17 -12.42 1.96
C TRP A 517 -11.47 -12.03 2.65
N SER A 518 -12.57 -12.61 2.18
CA SER A 518 -13.85 -12.55 2.87
C SER A 518 -14.40 -13.96 3.07
N ALA A 519 -15.05 -14.20 4.21
CA ALA A 519 -15.79 -15.42 4.45
C ALA A 519 -17.16 -15.10 5.07
N SER A 520 -18.16 -15.89 4.71
CA SER A 520 -19.48 -15.86 5.35
C SER A 520 -19.95 -17.27 5.70
N VAL A 521 -20.57 -17.39 6.87
CA VAL A 521 -21.33 -18.55 7.33
C VAL A 521 -22.77 -18.08 7.50
N VAL A 522 -23.65 -18.60 6.66
CA VAL A 522 -25.07 -18.28 6.68
C VAL A 522 -25.82 -19.53 7.10
N ILE A 523 -26.65 -19.41 8.13
CA ILE A 523 -27.49 -20.51 8.63
C ILE A 523 -28.93 -19.99 8.63
N LEU A 524 -29.80 -20.64 7.86
CA LEU A 524 -31.19 -20.23 7.69
C LEU A 524 -32.14 -21.43 7.53
N PRO A 525 -33.44 -21.27 7.81
CA PRO A 525 -34.45 -22.25 7.41
C PRO A 525 -34.36 -22.54 5.90
N SER A 526 -34.36 -23.81 5.48
CA SER A 526 -34.11 -24.15 4.07
C SER A 526 -35.09 -23.52 3.08
N LYS A 527 -36.35 -23.33 3.50
CA LYS A 527 -37.38 -22.63 2.70
C LYS A 527 -37.00 -21.18 2.37
N ASP A 528 -36.22 -20.52 3.23
CA ASP A 528 -35.82 -19.12 3.03
C ASP A 528 -34.66 -19.01 2.01
N LEU A 529 -34.07 -20.13 1.60
CA LEU A 529 -33.08 -20.21 0.53
C LEU A 529 -33.74 -20.23 -0.85
N GLU A 530 -34.84 -20.97 -0.99
CA GLU A 530 -35.64 -21.05 -2.23
C GLU A 530 -36.27 -19.69 -2.58
N ILE A 531 -36.69 -18.91 -1.57
CA ILE A 531 -37.20 -17.54 -1.78
C ILE A 531 -36.10 -16.59 -2.30
N LEU A 532 -34.82 -16.88 -2.02
CA LEU A 532 -33.71 -16.07 -2.50
C LEU A 532 -33.39 -16.35 -3.98
N SER A 533 -33.64 -17.57 -4.48
CA SER A 533 -33.42 -17.91 -5.89
C SER A 533 -34.50 -17.36 -6.83
N ASP A 534 -35.72 -17.13 -6.33
CA ASP A 534 -36.88 -16.74 -7.16
C ASP A 534 -37.06 -15.22 -7.32
N ASN A 535 -36.30 -14.38 -6.59
CA ASN A 535 -36.39 -12.93 -6.71
C ASN A 535 -35.51 -12.40 -7.85
N ASP A 536 -35.92 -12.75 -9.07
CA ASP A 536 -35.40 -12.21 -10.33
C ASP A 536 -36.16 -10.91 -10.63
N GLU A 537 -35.80 -9.80 -9.94
CA GLU A 537 -36.07 -8.42 -10.35
C GLU A 537 -35.60 -7.43 -9.25
N SER A 538 -34.41 -6.85 -9.44
CA SER A 538 -34.09 -5.45 -9.12
C SER A 538 -32.58 -5.23 -9.24
N LYS A 539 -32.17 -4.63 -10.37
CA LYS A 539 -31.00 -3.75 -10.39
C LYS A 539 -31.43 -2.47 -9.70
N ASP A 540 -31.43 -2.44 -8.38
CA ASP A 540 -31.61 -1.18 -7.67
C ASP A 540 -30.86 -1.13 -6.35
N GLY A 541 -30.12 -0.03 -6.17
CA GLY A 541 -29.74 0.46 -4.86
C GLY A 541 -28.25 0.45 -4.52
N ASN A 542 -27.45 1.25 -5.26
CA ASN A 542 -26.31 2.02 -4.75
C ASN A 542 -25.56 1.50 -3.51
N SER A 543 -24.48 0.75 -3.74
CA SER A 543 -23.19 1.04 -3.09
C SER A 543 -22.07 0.73 -4.09
N VAL A 544 -21.89 1.64 -5.04
CA VAL A 544 -20.82 1.58 -6.04
C VAL A 544 -19.49 1.75 -5.31
N PHE A 545 -18.80 0.65 -5.04
CA PHE A 545 -17.38 0.69 -4.72
C PHE A 545 -16.62 0.51 -6.02
N GLU A 546 -16.07 1.62 -6.54
CA GLU A 546 -15.22 1.61 -7.73
C GLU A 546 -14.07 0.59 -7.55
N GLY A 547 -14.18 -0.58 -8.20
CA GLY A 547 -13.07 -1.52 -8.40
C GLY A 547 -13.20 -2.94 -7.81
N TYR A 548 -14.21 -3.28 -7.01
CA TYR A 548 -14.32 -4.59 -6.33
C TYR A 548 -15.71 -5.24 -6.39
N THR A 549 -16.36 -5.22 -7.55
CA THR A 549 -17.70 -5.79 -7.74
C THR A 549 -17.64 -7.26 -8.13
N PHE A 550 -18.46 -8.11 -7.50
CA PHE A 550 -18.82 -9.45 -7.98
C PHE A 550 -20.34 -9.61 -7.84
N THR A 551 -20.99 -10.46 -8.62
CA THR A 551 -22.41 -10.76 -8.48
C THR A 551 -22.57 -12.08 -7.71
N ASP A 552 -23.36 -12.08 -6.63
CA ASP A 552 -23.74 -13.31 -5.91
C ASP A 552 -25.22 -13.62 -6.18
N PRO A 553 -25.54 -14.64 -7.00
CA PRO A 553 -26.92 -15.01 -7.31
C PRO A 553 -27.78 -15.27 -6.08
N LEU A 554 -27.18 -15.81 -5.02
CA LEU A 554 -27.87 -16.15 -3.77
C LEU A 554 -27.95 -14.99 -2.77
N LYS A 555 -27.22 -13.89 -2.99
CA LYS A 555 -27.13 -12.72 -2.09
C LYS A 555 -26.81 -13.10 -0.63
N ILE A 556 -25.91 -14.07 -0.43
CA ILE A 556 -25.52 -14.63 0.88
C ILE A 556 -24.04 -14.39 1.24
N HIS A 557 -23.25 -13.84 0.32
CA HIS A 557 -21.90 -13.38 0.61
C HIS A 557 -21.85 -11.85 0.64
N PRO A 558 -21.50 -11.23 1.78
CA PRO A 558 -21.44 -9.78 1.88
C PRO A 558 -20.21 -9.23 1.16
N TYR A 559 -20.29 -8.00 0.67
CA TYR A 559 -19.10 -7.31 0.17
C TYR A 559 -18.27 -6.79 1.35
N TYR A 560 -16.98 -7.08 1.32
CA TYR A 560 -16.01 -6.57 2.28
C TYR A 560 -15.25 -5.40 1.68
N SER A 561 -15.34 -4.21 2.31
CA SER A 561 -14.56 -3.03 1.96
C SER A 561 -13.33 -2.95 2.87
N PRO A 562 -12.12 -3.23 2.35
CA PRO A 562 -10.89 -3.23 3.14
C PRO A 562 -10.41 -1.82 3.53
N TYR A 563 -10.78 -0.80 2.77
CA TYR A 563 -10.43 0.61 3.03
C TYR A 563 -11.30 1.25 4.10
N GLU A 564 -12.58 0.88 4.14
CA GLU A 564 -13.56 1.40 5.10
C GLU A 564 -13.77 0.48 6.30
N GLU A 565 -13.10 -0.69 6.29
CA GLU A 565 -13.21 -1.73 7.32
C GLU A 565 -14.68 -2.10 7.65
N ARG A 566 -15.52 -2.23 6.60
CA ARG A 566 -16.95 -2.57 6.76
C ARG A 566 -17.42 -3.63 5.78
N PHE A 567 -18.51 -4.29 6.17
CA PHE A 567 -19.29 -5.15 5.30
C PHE A 567 -20.56 -4.43 4.87
N SER A 568 -20.94 -4.54 3.60
CA SER A 568 -22.29 -4.21 3.11
C SER A 568 -23.14 -5.47 2.94
N ASN A 569 -24.46 -5.29 2.80
CA ASN A 569 -25.44 -6.37 2.59
C ASN A 569 -25.51 -7.42 3.71
N LEU A 570 -25.14 -7.05 4.94
CA LEU A 570 -25.35 -7.93 6.09
C LEU A 570 -26.83 -7.99 6.45
N THR A 571 -27.28 -9.22 6.67
CA THR A 571 -28.63 -9.55 7.14
C THR A 571 -28.54 -10.39 8.41
N SER A 572 -29.66 -10.58 9.10
CA SER A 572 -29.74 -11.48 10.27
C SER A 572 -29.36 -12.93 9.97
N LYS A 573 -29.39 -13.34 8.69
CA LYS A 573 -29.01 -14.69 8.24
C LYS A 573 -27.50 -14.96 8.37
N HIS A 574 -26.68 -13.90 8.42
CA HIS A 574 -25.24 -14.02 8.55
C HIS A 574 -24.86 -14.30 10.01
N VAL A 575 -24.52 -15.56 10.29
CA VAL A 575 -24.13 -16.01 11.64
C VAL A 575 -22.68 -15.66 11.94
N PHE A 576 -21.80 -15.75 10.93
CA PHE A 576 -20.41 -15.35 11.04
C PHE A 576 -19.93 -14.74 9.71
N VAL A 577 -19.24 -13.61 9.78
CA VAL A 577 -18.54 -13.02 8.64
C VAL A 577 -17.14 -12.58 9.06
N LEU A 578 -16.19 -12.76 8.16
CA LEU A 578 -14.77 -12.50 8.37
C LEU A 578 -14.21 -11.74 7.17
N GLY A 579 -13.46 -10.68 7.44
CA GLY A 579 -12.83 -9.81 6.46
C GLY A 579 -11.39 -9.61 6.86
N ILE A 580 -10.47 -9.92 5.95
CA ILE A 580 -9.03 -9.81 6.15
C ILE A 580 -8.45 -9.12 4.91
N ASN A 581 -7.60 -8.14 5.13
CA ASN A 581 -6.86 -7.49 4.07
C ASN A 581 -5.35 -7.61 4.32
N ALA A 582 -4.62 -7.94 3.27
CA ALA A 582 -3.20 -7.72 3.16
C ALA A 582 -2.90 -6.71 2.05
N SER A 583 -2.16 -5.66 2.36
CA SER A 583 -1.67 -4.75 1.33
C SER A 583 -0.22 -4.40 1.54
N THR A 584 0.52 -4.26 0.45
CA THR A 584 1.92 -3.80 0.48
C THR A 584 2.05 -2.29 0.22
N SER A 585 0.94 -1.53 0.23
CA SER A 585 0.93 -0.09 -0.04
C SER A 585 0.46 0.76 1.15
N GLY A 586 1.41 1.42 1.81
CA GLY A 586 1.17 2.55 2.70
C GLY A 586 2.47 2.92 3.39
N GLY A 587 2.88 4.19 3.37
CA GLY A 587 4.18 4.62 3.91
C GLY A 587 4.43 4.14 5.35
N SER A 588 5.70 3.87 5.66
CA SER A 588 6.19 3.29 6.92
C SER A 588 6.11 1.76 6.99
N TRP A 589 7.17 1.09 6.54
CA TRP A 589 7.43 -0.32 6.77
C TRP A 589 7.98 -0.53 8.19
N GLY A 590 7.10 -0.63 9.18
CA GLY A 590 7.40 -1.24 10.47
C GLY A 590 7.37 -2.77 10.36
N VAL A 591 8.12 -3.39 11.25
CA VAL A 591 8.41 -4.83 11.27
C VAL A 591 7.16 -5.62 11.69
N GLY A 592 6.76 -6.61 10.89
CA GLY A 592 5.94 -7.78 11.29
C GLY A 592 4.47 -7.55 11.68
N ASN A 593 3.98 -6.31 11.79
CA ASN A 593 2.57 -6.01 12.10
C ASN A 593 1.85 -5.21 11.00
N ASP A 594 2.55 -4.84 9.92
CA ASP A 594 2.13 -3.72 9.05
C ASP A 594 1.57 -4.15 7.68
N ILE A 595 1.62 -5.45 7.35
CA ILE A 595 1.10 -5.95 6.07
C ILE A 595 -0.36 -6.40 6.18
N TRP A 596 -0.74 -6.88 7.37
CA TRP A 596 -2.10 -7.32 7.67
C TRP A 596 -2.87 -6.16 8.30
N ASN A 597 -3.96 -5.75 7.67
CA ASN A 597 -4.90 -4.83 8.31
C ASN A 597 -5.64 -5.53 9.46
N SER A 598 -6.46 -4.76 10.18
CA SER A 598 -7.29 -5.29 11.26
C SER A 598 -8.20 -6.44 10.76
N VAL A 599 -8.31 -7.50 11.56
CA VAL A 599 -9.22 -8.62 11.29
C VAL A 599 -10.64 -8.16 11.64
N LEU A 600 -11.51 -8.04 10.64
CA LEU A 600 -12.90 -7.63 10.83
C LEU A 600 -13.77 -8.88 10.98
N ILE A 601 -14.40 -9.05 12.14
CA ILE A 601 -15.32 -10.16 12.43
C ILE A 601 -16.65 -9.60 12.89
N LYS A 602 -17.75 -10.11 12.34
CA LYS A 602 -19.08 -9.95 12.94
C LYS A 602 -19.71 -11.33 13.15
N ALA A 603 -20.33 -11.49 14.32
CA ALA A 603 -21.01 -12.70 14.74
C ALA A 603 -22.44 -12.38 15.20
N ASN A 604 -23.37 -13.27 14.89
CA ASN A 604 -24.75 -13.28 15.39
C ASN A 604 -25.06 -14.66 15.98
N SER A 605 -26.04 -14.74 16.88
CA SER A 605 -26.47 -16.01 17.46
C SER A 605 -27.17 -16.87 16.42
N ALA A 606 -26.96 -18.19 16.49
CA ALA A 606 -27.68 -19.20 15.73
C ALA A 606 -28.85 -19.83 16.51
N ASP A 607 -29.16 -19.34 17.73
CA ASP A 607 -30.14 -19.95 18.63
C ASP A 607 -31.55 -20.00 18.04
N TYR A 608 -31.97 -18.93 17.35
CA TYR A 608 -33.27 -18.91 16.68
C TYR A 608 -33.38 -20.06 15.67
N VAL A 609 -32.34 -20.28 14.85
CA VAL A 609 -32.35 -21.31 13.82
C VAL A 609 -32.21 -22.71 14.42
N ALA A 610 -31.44 -22.86 15.49
CA ALA A 610 -31.37 -24.11 16.25
C ALA A 610 -32.72 -24.47 16.88
N SER A 611 -33.44 -23.50 17.44
CA SER A 611 -34.76 -23.72 18.04
C SER A 611 -35.80 -24.20 17.03
N ILE A 612 -35.69 -23.79 15.77
CA ILE A 612 -36.59 -24.24 14.69
C ILE A 612 -36.47 -25.75 14.46
N LEU A 613 -35.26 -26.32 14.57
CA LEU A 613 -35.06 -27.76 14.39
C LEU A 613 -35.76 -28.60 15.48
N GLY A 614 -36.10 -28.02 16.64
CA GLY A 614 -36.79 -28.73 17.71
C GLY A 614 -36.01 -29.90 18.31
N ILE A 615 -34.71 -29.99 18.06
CA ILE A 615 -33.82 -31.03 18.59
C ILE A 615 -33.53 -30.68 20.05
N PRO A 616 -33.82 -31.57 21.02
CA PRO A 616 -33.52 -31.34 22.43
C PRO A 616 -32.05 -31.00 22.64
N ASP A 617 -31.78 -30.02 23.49
CA ASP A 617 -30.44 -29.57 23.90
C ASP A 617 -29.53 -29.02 22.79
N LEU A 618 -29.99 -28.96 21.52
CA LEU A 618 -29.27 -28.33 20.43
C LEU A 618 -29.38 -26.80 20.51
N THR A 619 -28.35 -26.17 21.04
CA THR A 619 -28.22 -24.70 21.08
C THR A 619 -27.63 -24.14 19.78
N GLY A 620 -27.70 -22.82 19.60
CA GLY A 620 -27.02 -22.14 18.49
C GLY A 620 -25.49 -22.34 18.51
N ASP A 621 -24.89 -22.41 19.70
CA ASP A 621 -23.48 -22.75 19.88
C ASP A 621 -23.14 -24.14 19.32
N LEU A 622 -23.93 -25.14 19.70
CA LEU A 622 -23.75 -26.53 19.22
C LEU A 622 -24.04 -26.65 17.72
N LEU A 623 -25.05 -25.95 17.21
CA LEU A 623 -25.34 -25.89 15.78
C LEU A 623 -24.16 -25.30 15.00
N PHE A 624 -23.57 -24.20 15.46
CA PHE A 624 -22.41 -23.59 14.79
C PHE A 624 -21.17 -24.50 14.85
N LYS A 625 -20.90 -25.14 15.99
CA LYS A 625 -19.84 -26.16 16.12
C LYS A 625 -20.05 -27.31 15.14
N TYR A 626 -21.28 -27.79 15.01
CA TYR A 626 -21.65 -28.88 14.11
C TYR A 626 -21.37 -28.52 12.64
N VAL A 627 -21.72 -27.31 12.22
CA VAL A 627 -21.43 -26.79 10.88
C VAL A 627 -19.92 -26.74 10.63
N MET A 628 -19.13 -26.29 11.61
CA MET A 628 -17.67 -26.28 11.50
C MET A 628 -17.06 -27.69 11.42
N ASP A 629 -17.61 -28.67 12.15
CA ASP A 629 -17.17 -30.07 12.11
C ASP A 629 -17.44 -30.71 10.73
N CYS A 630 -18.62 -30.42 10.15
CA CYS A 630 -19.03 -30.97 8.87
C CYS A 630 -18.30 -30.33 7.68
N LEU A 631 -18.18 -29.00 7.66
CA LEU A 631 -17.68 -28.25 6.50
C LEU A 631 -16.18 -27.93 6.56
N ARG A 632 -15.62 -27.80 7.78
CA ARG A 632 -14.18 -27.54 8.04
C ARG A 632 -13.58 -26.47 7.11
N PRO A 633 -14.16 -25.26 7.08
CA PRO A 633 -13.76 -24.25 6.11
C PRO A 633 -12.36 -23.69 6.40
N THR A 634 -11.66 -23.30 5.34
CA THR A 634 -10.34 -22.66 5.42
C THR A 634 -10.19 -21.59 4.36
N LEU A 635 -9.49 -20.50 4.69
CA LEU A 635 -9.08 -19.50 3.71
C LEU A 635 -7.88 -19.98 2.87
N MET A 636 -7.98 -19.77 1.55
CA MET A 636 -6.90 -20.05 0.60
C MET A 636 -5.72 -19.08 0.78
N ASN A 637 -4.57 -19.38 0.16
CA ASN A 637 -3.42 -18.47 0.08
C ASN A 637 -2.94 -17.90 1.42
N ASN A 638 -2.90 -18.73 2.47
CA ASN A 638 -2.49 -18.35 3.83
C ASN A 638 -3.38 -17.28 4.51
N GLY A 639 -4.59 -17.02 4.00
CA GLY A 639 -5.52 -16.04 4.59
C GLY A 639 -5.92 -16.33 6.05
N GLU A 640 -5.72 -17.55 6.55
CA GLU A 640 -5.96 -17.92 7.95
C GLU A 640 -4.94 -17.34 8.94
N THR A 641 -3.78 -16.88 8.45
CA THR A 641 -2.65 -16.48 9.31
C THR A 641 -3.01 -15.35 10.28
N PRO A 642 -3.67 -14.25 9.86
CA PRO A 642 -4.04 -13.16 10.77
C PRO A 642 -5.04 -13.62 11.82
N LEU A 643 -6.03 -14.43 11.42
CA LEU A 643 -7.02 -14.96 12.34
C LEU A 643 -6.38 -15.88 13.40
N LYS A 644 -5.40 -16.70 12.99
CA LYS A 644 -4.62 -17.55 13.88
C LYS A 644 -3.80 -16.73 14.87
N ASN A 645 -3.10 -15.70 14.40
CA ASN A 645 -2.30 -14.82 15.25
C ASN A 645 -3.17 -14.04 16.24
N TRP A 646 -4.30 -13.52 15.78
CA TRP A 646 -5.29 -12.85 16.62
C TRP A 646 -5.84 -13.79 17.72
N THR A 647 -6.20 -15.02 17.34
CA THR A 647 -6.68 -16.05 18.29
C THR A 647 -5.60 -16.44 19.29
N ASN A 648 -4.34 -16.61 18.86
CA ASN A 648 -3.23 -16.94 19.75
C ASN A 648 -2.96 -15.82 20.76
N LYS A 649 -3.07 -14.55 20.35
CA LYS A 649 -2.96 -13.39 21.26
C LYS A 649 -4.06 -13.43 22.34
N LEU A 650 -5.30 -13.75 21.97
CA LEU A 650 -6.41 -13.91 22.94
C LEU A 650 -6.17 -15.09 23.89
N LYS A 651 -5.69 -16.24 23.39
CA LYS A 651 -5.31 -17.39 24.22
C LYS A 651 -4.22 -17.03 25.23
N ALA A 652 -3.20 -16.30 24.80
CA ALA A 652 -2.09 -15.88 25.67
C ALA A 652 -2.55 -14.92 26.78
N LYS A 653 -3.58 -14.10 26.52
CA LYS A 653 -4.20 -13.21 27.51
C LYS A 653 -5.16 -13.93 28.45
N GLY A 654 -5.60 -15.14 28.12
CA GLY A 654 -6.64 -15.87 28.85
C GLY A 654 -8.07 -15.47 28.47
N ASP A 655 -8.24 -14.64 27.43
CA ASP A 655 -9.55 -14.16 26.96
C ASP A 655 -10.38 -15.27 26.29
N ILE A 656 -9.71 -16.28 25.75
CA ILE A 656 -10.34 -17.50 25.21
C ILE A 656 -9.60 -18.75 25.71
N PRO A 657 -10.30 -19.88 25.90
CA PRO A 657 -9.70 -21.09 26.42
C PRO A 657 -8.70 -21.71 25.43
N ILE A 658 -7.62 -22.28 25.98
CA ILE A 658 -6.62 -23.04 25.22
C ILE A 658 -7.15 -24.44 24.87
N GLU A 659 -7.88 -25.05 25.80
CA GLU A 659 -8.54 -26.36 25.69
C GLU A 659 -10.02 -26.25 26.08
N PRO A 660 -10.93 -27.04 25.46
CA PRO A 660 -10.65 -28.02 24.41
C PRO A 660 -10.29 -27.35 23.06
N LYS A 661 -9.47 -28.02 22.25
CA LYS A 661 -9.18 -27.58 20.87
C LYS A 661 -10.46 -27.51 20.04
N GLN A 662 -10.79 -26.33 19.54
CA GLN A 662 -11.94 -26.09 18.68
C GLN A 662 -11.49 -25.55 17.30
N HIS A 663 -12.44 -25.47 16.36
CA HIS A 663 -12.19 -24.83 15.06
C HIS A 663 -11.78 -23.36 15.23
N LEU A 664 -10.86 -22.88 14.39
CA LEU A 664 -10.34 -21.51 14.49
C LEU A 664 -11.45 -20.46 14.38
N TRP A 665 -12.39 -20.67 13.45
CA TRP A 665 -13.53 -19.76 13.26
C TRP A 665 -14.54 -19.83 14.41
N TYR A 666 -14.64 -20.95 15.12
CA TYR A 666 -15.49 -21.06 16.31
C TYR A 666 -14.96 -20.16 17.44
N HIS A 667 -13.64 -20.19 17.69
CA HIS A 667 -13.04 -19.29 18.68
C HIS A 667 -13.32 -17.82 18.37
N ALA A 668 -13.25 -17.44 17.09
CA ALA A 668 -13.53 -16.07 16.64
C ALA A 668 -15.00 -15.68 16.76
N TRP A 669 -15.91 -16.56 16.35
CA TRP A 669 -17.36 -16.37 16.46
C TRP A 669 -17.78 -16.22 17.92
N ASN A 670 -17.39 -17.16 18.79
CA ASN A 670 -17.77 -17.17 20.20
C ASN A 670 -17.25 -15.93 20.95
N TYR A 671 -16.00 -15.53 20.71
CA TYR A 671 -15.44 -14.32 21.32
C TYR A 671 -16.24 -13.06 20.96
N LYS A 672 -16.54 -12.87 19.66
CA LYS A 672 -17.30 -11.70 19.19
C LYS A 672 -18.77 -11.72 19.59
N LEU A 673 -19.37 -12.90 19.75
CA LEU A 673 -20.74 -13.04 20.25
C LEU A 673 -20.83 -12.60 21.73
N ASN A 674 -19.85 -12.99 22.54
CA ASN A 674 -19.84 -12.66 23.97
C ASN A 674 -19.42 -11.21 24.26
N GLU A 675 -18.58 -10.59 23.41
CA GLU A 675 -18.23 -9.16 23.50
C GLU A 675 -19.48 -8.26 23.37
N LYS A 676 -20.43 -8.63 22.50
CA LYS A 676 -21.72 -7.92 22.33
C LYS A 676 -22.69 -8.08 23.51
N SER A 677 -22.49 -9.08 24.36
CA SER A 677 -23.39 -9.37 25.50
C SER A 677 -22.99 -8.63 26.78
N ASN A 678 -21.79 -8.01 26.79
CA ASN A 678 -21.23 -7.25 27.92
C ASN A 678 -21.32 -5.71 27.74
N HIS A 679 -22.00 -5.26 26.69
CA HIS A 679 -22.40 -3.87 26.43
C HIS A 679 -23.92 -3.82 26.32
#